data_AF-A0AAV8VS38-F1
#
_entry.id   AF-A0AAV8VS38-F1
#
_cell.length_a   1.000
_cell.length_b   1.000
_cell.length_c   1.000
_cell.angle_alpha   90.00
_cell.angle_beta   90.00
_cell.angle_gamma   90.00
#
_symmetry.space_group_name_H-M   'P 1'
#
loop_
_entity.id
_entity.type
_entity.pdbx_description
1 polymer ?
#
loop_
_entity_poly.entity_id
_entity_poly.type
_entity_poly.pdbx_seq_one_letter_code
_entity_poly.pdbx_strand_id
1 'polypeptide(L)'
;MRDQKNIVYGPELEKLIDVSLGELLLLTLKAYEDNVLQVDGETGEELTARLLLKRAIKLAKWFKSVGVGVGDSVSINSENRLEFCVVPCAAFLIGATFAPLNPDYTPRELKHVLGLSKPKIIFCSQRTIDKMSGILHEHPYVTNLVLFGKEKSTHANVLMFQTLLEGCEAKEVDEEFEATPVDPKEAVATILCSSGTTGLPKGVMCTHENMTTYVDVVRTTFTDIIYNEDPSDAIIGLTPFFHSFGFMLLFLNTLRGKKMVVISKFKPKLFLDVLVKYKINCTAPSIPVPAEAPASQAVRPVVHQGDAQRRRPLGKDLEKNLKEKFNVKHVSQAYGMTETTLGVLVTPYGSGKAGSSGRIVPGMMAKIVDEDGKALGPYEEGELCFKGPLIMKGYVGDDESTRNTIDSEGWLHTGDVGYYDDEEYFFVVDRIKELIKYKAFQVAPAELEALLQTHPAVQDAAVIGLPNEEAGELPLAFVVKKTGKNVTEKEIEKFVADNVSPQKQLRGGVIFLKEIPKNPTGKILRRRVERKKQAGHDELRAVKTVEEKQIKLNIQRYYGFRSHMLLEHLVPYNNLSLAQHVTKTHLIVQDSLPEYYKGVAVDELVDKVKAEVEEAVLIELHGYKRTHADKEVPDGELENILSTSIVRSINRVLTNKMYETHPHLLDLQIDLDARIESSWYAGGMDAPERIKNLRRRMKYMDEDYVDTPIDRLMVYHGSPSLTVRSQLPLNPVVPFAEAENPDLVVPVFRYDPRVVGTTIEYRHVANIPGFWPGDPYRFGLTSYHKRGHLLPRKDMYKDPEDDKEALHRQGILASFGWLSAQANLLGFTTFNDITYPLVTQTVITNGKVWSFYVYQMNTMLLHSKYIKENPKTNICWTTGELKLFEGVEENKLVGLNEDVLKLLLKLYANAPESRLGLNLAPYLSTEEKLAADYKDDEKRTWLEREYKYLVSNRPRLKEFYQVYSWEKIYKIDHKTRFMEKKLRPFELFIKPEKRRLDERKPFYIPRKLRPELPRWKGRDAKEFFP
;
A
#
# COMPACT_ATOMS: atom_id res chain seq x y z
N MET A 1 16.08 -20.38 -34.87
CA MET A 1 14.72 -19.82 -34.60
C MET A 1 14.74 -18.94 -33.34
N ARG A 2 15.55 -17.86 -33.30
CA ARG A 2 15.59 -16.90 -32.18
C ARG A 2 15.22 -15.49 -32.66
N ASP A 3 14.09 -15.34 -33.37
CA ASP A 3 13.76 -14.08 -34.07
C ASP A 3 12.31 -13.59 -33.90
N GLN A 4 11.57 -14.10 -32.91
CA GLN A 4 10.30 -13.46 -32.54
C GLN A 4 10.57 -12.27 -31.64
N LYS A 5 10.14 -11.08 -32.09
CA LYS A 5 10.32 -9.81 -31.39
C LYS A 5 9.69 -9.87 -30.00
N ASN A 6 10.38 -9.33 -28.99
CA ASN A 6 9.90 -9.20 -27.60
C ASN A 6 9.64 -10.54 -26.87
N ILE A 7 10.36 -11.59 -27.25
CA ILE A 7 10.39 -12.87 -26.51
C ILE A 7 11.77 -13.03 -25.88
N VAL A 8 11.79 -13.28 -24.57
CA VAL A 8 13.01 -13.55 -23.81
C VAL A 8 13.23 -15.05 -23.76
N TYR A 9 14.43 -15.48 -24.16
CA TYR A 9 14.81 -16.89 -24.20
C TYR A 9 15.78 -17.18 -23.06
N GLY A 10 15.48 -18.21 -22.27
CA GLY A 10 16.41 -18.72 -21.29
C GLY A 10 17.66 -19.33 -21.95
N PRO A 11 18.72 -19.58 -21.16
CA PRO A 11 19.88 -20.31 -21.63
C PRO A 11 19.49 -21.66 -22.24
N GLU A 12 20.39 -22.22 -23.04
CA GLU A 12 20.18 -23.58 -23.56
C GLU A 12 20.21 -24.59 -22.40
N LEU A 13 19.24 -25.48 -22.37
CA LEU A 13 19.17 -26.53 -21.36
C LEU A 13 20.06 -27.69 -21.78
N GLU A 14 21.05 -28.01 -20.95
CA GLU A 14 21.81 -29.25 -21.06
C GLU A 14 21.00 -30.41 -20.48
N LYS A 15 20.21 -31.10 -21.31
CA LYS A 15 19.40 -32.25 -20.91
C LYS A 15 20.29 -33.50 -20.79
N LEU A 16 20.49 -34.00 -19.57
CA LEU A 16 21.27 -35.22 -19.31
C LEU A 16 20.39 -36.37 -18.81
N ILE A 17 19.19 -36.06 -18.31
CA ILE A 17 18.28 -37.05 -17.73
C ILE A 17 17.19 -37.34 -18.76
N ASP A 18 17.22 -38.54 -19.34
CA ASP A 18 16.21 -39.01 -20.31
C ASP A 18 15.50 -40.29 -19.87
N VAL A 19 15.47 -40.53 -18.56
CA VAL A 19 14.82 -41.68 -17.91
C VAL A 19 13.62 -41.23 -17.08
N SER A 20 12.78 -42.18 -16.67
CA SER A 20 11.69 -41.91 -15.74
C SER A 20 12.21 -41.56 -14.34
N LEU A 21 11.39 -40.84 -13.55
CA LEU A 21 11.71 -40.57 -12.14
C LEU A 21 11.99 -41.85 -11.31
N GLY A 22 11.32 -42.96 -11.63
CA GLY A 22 11.53 -44.24 -10.93
C GLY A 22 12.94 -44.78 -11.16
N GLU A 23 13.39 -44.80 -12.42
CA GLU A 23 14.74 -45.22 -12.79
C GLU A 23 15.80 -44.28 -12.20
N LEU A 24 15.57 -42.96 -12.28
CA LEU A 24 16.48 -41.98 -11.71
C LEU A 24 16.62 -42.13 -10.18
N LEU A 25 15.51 -42.34 -9.47
CA LEU A 25 15.54 -42.60 -8.02
C LEU A 25 16.27 -43.89 -7.67
N LEU A 26 16.03 -44.96 -8.43
CA LEU A 26 16.70 -46.24 -8.21
C LEU A 26 18.22 -46.09 -8.35
N LEU A 27 18.68 -45.42 -9.41
CA LEU A 27 20.11 -45.16 -9.64
C LEU A 27 20.73 -44.28 -8.54
N THR A 28 20.07 -43.17 -8.19
CA THR A 28 20.61 -42.22 -7.21
C THR A 28 20.62 -42.77 -5.79
N LEU A 29 19.57 -43.50 -5.37
CA LEU A 29 19.53 -44.12 -4.04
C LEU A 29 20.54 -45.26 -3.87
N LYS A 30 20.85 -46.00 -4.95
CA LYS A 30 21.94 -46.98 -4.96
C LYS A 30 23.31 -46.28 -4.87
N ALA A 31 23.51 -45.20 -5.63
CA ALA A 31 24.79 -44.47 -5.66
C ALA A 31 25.16 -43.84 -4.31
N TYR A 32 24.18 -43.44 -3.49
CA TYR A 32 24.39 -42.76 -2.21
C TYR A 32 23.94 -43.60 -1.02
N GLU A 33 23.99 -44.93 -1.10
CA GLU A 33 23.32 -45.83 -0.15
C GLU A 33 23.66 -45.60 1.33
N ASP A 34 24.88 -45.19 1.65
CA ASP A 34 25.33 -44.91 3.02
C ASP A 34 24.98 -43.49 3.52
N ASN A 35 24.43 -42.62 2.67
CA ASN A 35 24.10 -41.25 3.05
C ASN A 35 22.83 -41.18 3.89
N VAL A 36 22.85 -40.33 4.91
CA VAL A 36 21.65 -39.92 5.66
C VAL A 36 20.88 -38.88 4.86
N LEU A 37 19.68 -39.22 4.38
CA LEU A 37 18.86 -38.34 3.55
C LEU A 37 17.90 -37.49 4.35
N GLN A 38 17.34 -38.03 5.43
CA GLN A 38 16.43 -37.29 6.29
C GLN A 38 16.74 -37.51 7.76
N VAL A 39 16.54 -36.48 8.56
CA VAL A 39 16.63 -36.52 10.02
C VAL A 39 15.39 -35.86 10.60
N ASP A 40 14.74 -36.50 11.57
CA ASP A 40 13.66 -35.86 12.32
C ASP A 40 14.25 -34.80 13.24
N GLY A 41 13.77 -33.56 13.11
CA GLY A 41 14.28 -32.43 13.89
C GLY A 41 14.01 -32.55 15.39
N GLU A 42 12.94 -33.26 15.80
CA GLU A 42 12.54 -33.44 17.19
C GLU A 42 13.18 -34.68 17.83
N THR A 43 13.13 -35.83 17.16
CA THR A 43 13.61 -37.10 17.73
C THR A 43 15.06 -37.42 17.39
N GLY A 44 15.59 -36.85 16.31
CA GLY A 44 16.90 -37.20 15.76
C GLY A 44 16.93 -38.55 15.03
N GLU A 45 15.78 -39.18 14.79
CA GLU A 45 15.70 -40.41 13.98
C GLU A 45 16.19 -40.12 12.55
N GLU A 46 17.01 -41.03 12.00
CA GLU A 46 17.62 -40.87 10.69
C GLU A 46 17.03 -41.87 9.68
N LEU A 47 16.80 -41.40 8.46
CA LEU A 47 16.47 -42.22 7.30
C LEU A 47 17.61 -42.16 6.28
N THR A 48 18.34 -43.26 6.15
CA THR A 48 19.42 -43.41 5.16
C THR A 48 18.86 -43.74 3.78
N ALA A 49 19.64 -43.47 2.73
CA ALA A 49 19.29 -43.81 1.35
C ALA A 49 19.02 -45.31 1.18
N ARG A 50 19.87 -46.16 1.77
CA ARG A 50 19.67 -47.63 1.78
C ARG A 50 18.34 -48.01 2.43
N LEU A 51 18.00 -47.39 3.56
CA LEU A 51 16.74 -47.70 4.26
C LEU A 51 15.52 -47.18 3.49
N LEU A 52 15.60 -45.99 2.90
CA LEU A 52 14.56 -45.45 2.02
C LEU A 52 14.34 -46.36 0.82
N LEU A 53 15.41 -46.80 0.15
CA LEU A 53 15.34 -47.67 -1.01
C LEU A 53 14.67 -49.01 -0.69
N LYS A 54 15.06 -49.66 0.42
CA LYS A 54 14.44 -50.91 0.89
C LYS A 54 12.94 -50.76 1.14
N ARG A 55 12.58 -49.70 1.87
CA ARG A 55 11.17 -49.43 2.19
C ARG A 55 10.38 -49.11 0.91
N ALA A 56 10.96 -48.36 -0.02
CA ALA A 56 10.33 -48.03 -1.29
C ALA A 56 10.12 -49.26 -2.19
N ILE A 57 11.13 -50.11 -2.36
CA ILE A 57 11.02 -51.36 -3.15
C ILE A 57 9.96 -52.29 -2.55
N LYS A 58 9.97 -52.47 -1.23
CA LYS A 58 8.98 -53.32 -0.58
C LYS A 58 7.57 -52.79 -0.73
N LEU A 59 7.39 -51.49 -0.52
CA LEU A 59 6.09 -50.84 -0.70
C LEU A 59 5.65 -50.90 -2.16
N ALA A 60 6.57 -50.76 -3.13
CA ALA A 60 6.31 -50.94 -4.55
C ALA A 60 5.84 -52.36 -4.90
N LYS A 61 6.47 -53.41 -4.33
CA LYS A 61 6.01 -54.80 -4.48
C LYS A 61 4.62 -54.99 -3.88
N TRP A 62 4.36 -54.39 -2.71
CA TRP A 62 3.04 -54.42 -2.10
C TRP A 62 1.99 -53.72 -2.97
N PHE A 63 2.28 -52.51 -3.46
CA PHE A 63 1.42 -51.79 -4.40
C PHE A 63 1.04 -52.65 -5.62
N LYS A 64 2.02 -53.32 -6.23
CA LYS A 64 1.76 -54.26 -7.34
C LYS A 64 0.84 -55.41 -6.90
N SER A 65 1.05 -56.00 -5.72
CA SER A 65 0.23 -57.11 -5.19
C SER A 65 -1.24 -56.74 -4.92
N VAL A 66 -1.52 -55.46 -4.61
CA VAL A 66 -2.87 -54.94 -4.41
C VAL A 66 -3.43 -54.23 -5.65
N GLY A 67 -2.78 -54.42 -6.81
CA GLY A 67 -3.27 -53.97 -8.11
C GLY A 67 -3.10 -52.47 -8.39
N VAL A 68 -2.09 -51.82 -7.82
CA VAL A 68 -1.68 -50.45 -8.16
C VAL A 68 -0.55 -50.50 -9.19
N GLY A 69 -0.67 -49.71 -10.27
CA GLY A 69 0.37 -49.57 -11.29
C GLY A 69 0.23 -48.31 -12.14
N VAL A 70 0.68 -48.37 -13.39
CA VAL A 70 0.62 -47.24 -14.34
C VAL A 70 -0.83 -46.80 -14.55
N GLY A 71 -1.10 -45.51 -14.39
CA GLY A 71 -2.44 -44.92 -14.52
C GLY A 71 -3.26 -44.90 -13.23
N ASP A 72 -2.79 -45.58 -12.17
CA ASP A 72 -3.36 -45.45 -10.83
C ASP A 72 -2.67 -44.35 -10.02
N SER A 73 -3.32 -43.88 -8.96
CA SER A 73 -2.73 -42.92 -8.04
C SER A 73 -2.73 -43.38 -6.58
N VAL A 74 -1.76 -42.85 -5.84
CA VAL A 74 -1.63 -43.02 -4.38
C VAL A 74 -1.45 -41.66 -3.70
N SER A 75 -2.00 -41.51 -2.50
CA SER A 75 -2.06 -40.23 -1.80
C SER A 75 -1.52 -40.30 -0.38
N ILE A 76 -0.96 -39.19 0.09
CA ILE A 76 -0.65 -38.96 1.51
C ILE A 76 -1.52 -37.81 2.02
N ASN A 77 -2.17 -37.99 3.18
CA ASN A 77 -2.80 -36.91 3.95
C ASN A 77 -2.17 -36.84 5.34
N SER A 78 -1.04 -36.14 5.46
CA SER A 78 -0.23 -36.06 6.68
C SER A 78 0.59 -34.77 6.70
N GLU A 79 0.95 -34.33 7.90
CA GLU A 79 2.05 -33.40 8.14
C GLU A 79 3.43 -33.95 7.69
N ASN A 80 4.45 -33.09 7.65
CA ASN A 80 5.82 -33.48 7.30
C ASN A 80 6.36 -34.52 8.29
N ARG A 81 6.92 -35.60 7.75
CA ARG A 81 7.48 -36.74 8.50
C ARG A 81 8.43 -37.54 7.63
N LEU A 82 9.25 -38.39 8.25
CA LEU A 82 10.25 -39.21 7.54
C LEU A 82 9.61 -40.21 6.57
N GLU A 83 8.49 -40.81 6.96
CA GLU A 83 7.79 -41.81 6.15
C GLU A 83 7.21 -41.22 4.86
N PHE A 84 7.04 -39.89 4.80
CA PHE A 84 6.45 -39.21 3.65
C PHE A 84 7.21 -39.49 2.36
N CYS A 85 8.54 -39.56 2.40
CA CYS A 85 9.37 -39.75 1.20
C CYS A 85 9.28 -41.18 0.63
N VAL A 86 8.93 -42.17 1.44
CA VAL A 86 8.87 -43.58 1.03
C VAL A 86 7.78 -43.83 -0.02
N VAL A 87 6.59 -43.26 0.20
CA VAL A 87 5.41 -43.45 -0.66
C VAL A 87 5.60 -42.94 -2.08
N PRO A 88 6.01 -41.68 -2.35
CA PRO A 88 6.24 -41.20 -3.70
C PRO A 88 7.37 -41.97 -4.39
N CYS A 89 8.43 -42.36 -3.67
CA CYS A 89 9.48 -43.21 -4.26
C CYS A 89 8.90 -44.54 -4.74
N ALA A 90 8.12 -45.23 -3.90
CA ALA A 90 7.46 -46.49 -4.26
C ALA A 90 6.48 -46.33 -5.43
N ALA A 91 5.73 -45.23 -5.48
CA ALA A 91 4.81 -44.94 -6.58
C ALA A 91 5.56 -44.76 -7.91
N PHE A 92 6.64 -43.97 -7.91
CA PHE A 92 7.42 -43.72 -9.11
C PHE A 92 8.16 -44.97 -9.62
N LEU A 93 8.64 -45.85 -8.72
CA LEU A 93 9.25 -47.13 -9.09
C LEU A 93 8.31 -48.06 -9.89
N ILE A 94 6.99 -47.88 -9.75
CA ILE A 94 5.99 -48.70 -10.46
C ILE A 94 5.20 -47.91 -11.51
N GLY A 95 5.59 -46.66 -11.77
CA GLY A 95 4.92 -45.77 -12.71
C GLY A 95 3.54 -45.27 -12.27
N ALA A 96 3.21 -45.38 -10.97
CA ALA A 96 1.97 -44.84 -10.41
C ALA A 96 2.09 -43.34 -10.11
N THR A 97 0.97 -42.62 -10.18
CA THR A 97 0.90 -41.19 -9.92
C THR A 97 0.84 -40.89 -8.43
N PHE A 98 1.64 -39.94 -7.96
CA PHE A 98 1.58 -39.45 -6.58
C PHE A 98 0.73 -38.19 -6.46
N ALA A 99 -0.28 -38.22 -5.59
CA ALA A 99 -1.22 -37.10 -5.40
C ALA A 99 -1.32 -36.71 -3.91
N PRO A 100 -0.44 -35.84 -3.38
CA PRO A 100 -0.48 -35.47 -1.98
C PRO A 100 -1.69 -34.59 -1.65
N LEU A 101 -2.20 -34.73 -0.42
CA LEU A 101 -3.39 -34.05 0.07
C LEU A 101 -3.05 -33.19 1.28
N ASN A 102 -3.62 -31.97 1.34
CA ASN A 102 -3.44 -31.09 2.49
C ASN A 102 -4.12 -31.67 3.75
N PRO A 103 -3.40 -31.93 4.86
CA PRO A 103 -3.96 -32.47 6.10
C PRO A 103 -5.01 -31.54 6.75
N ASP A 104 -4.97 -30.25 6.41
CA ASP A 104 -5.89 -29.24 6.94
C ASP A 104 -7.18 -29.08 6.12
N TYR A 105 -7.33 -29.79 4.99
CA TYR A 105 -8.57 -29.76 4.22
C TYR A 105 -9.76 -30.27 5.04
N THR A 106 -10.92 -29.62 4.86
CA THR A 106 -12.18 -30.07 5.45
C THR A 106 -12.71 -31.31 4.73
N PRO A 107 -13.67 -32.06 5.33
CA PRO A 107 -14.34 -33.16 4.64
C PRO A 107 -14.86 -32.77 3.24
N ARG A 108 -15.41 -31.55 3.09
CA ARG A 108 -15.87 -31.03 1.80
C ARG A 108 -14.73 -30.89 0.79
N GLU A 109 -13.63 -30.26 1.19
CA GLU A 109 -12.47 -30.07 0.31
C GLU A 109 -11.83 -31.42 -0.06
N LEU A 110 -11.73 -32.34 0.91
CA LEU A 110 -11.20 -33.69 0.70
C LEU A 110 -12.03 -34.48 -0.34
N LYS A 111 -13.36 -34.46 -0.24
CA LYS A 111 -14.23 -35.14 -1.23
C LYS A 111 -13.96 -34.68 -2.66
N HIS A 112 -13.81 -33.37 -2.84
CA HIS A 112 -13.51 -32.78 -4.15
C HIS A 112 -12.15 -33.25 -4.68
N VAL A 113 -11.08 -33.10 -3.89
CA VAL A 113 -9.72 -33.47 -4.36
C VAL A 113 -9.55 -34.98 -4.55
N LEU A 114 -10.22 -35.81 -3.73
CA LEU A 114 -10.29 -37.25 -3.95
C LEU A 114 -11.02 -37.61 -5.24
N GLY A 115 -12.03 -36.85 -5.63
CA GLY A 115 -12.72 -37.00 -6.91
C GLY A 115 -11.83 -36.69 -8.12
N LEU A 116 -10.86 -35.79 -7.96
CA LEU A 116 -9.87 -35.44 -8.98
C LEU A 116 -8.79 -36.53 -9.11
N SER A 117 -8.08 -36.83 -8.03
CA SER A 117 -6.91 -37.73 -8.09
C SER A 117 -7.29 -39.21 -8.08
N LYS A 118 -8.45 -39.58 -7.54
CA LYS A 118 -8.96 -40.96 -7.41
C LYS A 118 -7.93 -41.99 -6.88
N PRO A 119 -7.33 -41.75 -5.71
CA PRO A 119 -6.29 -42.63 -5.19
C PRO A 119 -6.85 -43.99 -4.79
N LYS A 120 -6.14 -45.08 -5.16
CA LYS A 120 -6.46 -46.44 -4.68
C LYS A 120 -6.03 -46.64 -3.23
N ILE A 121 -4.98 -45.94 -2.80
CA ILE A 121 -4.40 -46.07 -1.46
C ILE A 121 -4.15 -44.69 -0.88
N ILE A 122 -4.56 -44.49 0.37
CA ILE A 122 -4.32 -43.25 1.12
C ILE A 122 -3.53 -43.56 2.38
N PHE A 123 -2.42 -42.85 2.59
CA PHE A 123 -1.64 -42.90 3.82
C PHE A 123 -1.99 -41.70 4.70
N CYS A 124 -2.33 -41.94 5.97
CA CYS A 124 -2.76 -40.92 6.92
C CYS A 124 -1.86 -40.88 8.15
N SER A 125 -1.81 -39.73 8.82
CA SER A 125 -1.29 -39.62 10.18
C SER A 125 -2.41 -39.81 11.20
N GLN A 126 -2.05 -39.96 12.47
CA GLN A 126 -3.03 -40.02 13.57
C GLN A 126 -3.94 -38.78 13.60
N ARG A 127 -3.47 -37.64 13.10
CA ARG A 127 -4.22 -36.39 13.03
C ARG A 127 -5.34 -36.42 11.99
N THR A 128 -5.18 -37.19 10.92
CA THR A 128 -6.06 -37.12 9.73
C THR A 128 -6.92 -38.36 9.55
N ILE A 129 -6.59 -39.46 10.22
CA ILE A 129 -7.25 -40.77 10.05
C ILE A 129 -8.76 -40.73 10.31
N ASP A 130 -9.20 -40.05 11.38
CA ASP A 130 -10.63 -39.95 11.73
C ASP A 130 -11.43 -39.24 10.64
N LYS A 131 -10.87 -38.11 10.15
CA LYS A 131 -11.48 -37.30 9.10
C LYS A 131 -11.58 -38.07 7.78
N MET A 132 -10.51 -38.79 7.44
CA MET A 132 -10.47 -39.59 6.21
C MET A 132 -11.46 -40.75 6.29
N SER A 133 -11.43 -41.54 7.38
CA SER A 133 -12.32 -42.68 7.58
C SER A 133 -13.81 -42.29 7.50
N GLY A 134 -14.16 -41.09 8.01
CA GLY A 134 -15.53 -40.58 7.95
C GLY A 134 -16.07 -40.29 6.54
N ILE A 135 -15.22 -40.10 5.53
CA ILE A 135 -15.64 -39.75 4.16
C ILE A 135 -15.43 -40.86 3.13
N LEU A 136 -14.70 -41.93 3.45
CA LEU A 136 -14.32 -42.97 2.48
C LEU A 136 -15.51 -43.76 1.90
N HIS A 137 -16.63 -43.85 2.60
CA HIS A 137 -17.83 -44.52 2.10
C HIS A 137 -18.38 -43.92 0.79
N GLU A 138 -18.06 -42.65 0.50
CA GLU A 138 -18.41 -41.96 -0.74
C GLU A 138 -17.37 -42.16 -1.87
N HIS A 139 -16.25 -42.84 -1.59
CA HIS A 139 -15.11 -43.00 -2.50
C HIS A 139 -14.68 -44.48 -2.62
N PRO A 140 -15.50 -45.34 -3.28
CA PRO A 140 -15.29 -46.79 -3.28
C PRO A 140 -14.04 -47.27 -4.04
N TYR A 141 -13.39 -46.39 -4.81
CA TYR A 141 -12.13 -46.69 -5.49
C TYR A 141 -10.92 -46.68 -4.54
N VAL A 142 -11.06 -46.12 -3.32
CA VAL A 142 -10.04 -46.22 -2.28
C VAL A 142 -10.13 -47.61 -1.66
N THR A 143 -9.19 -48.50 -2.01
CA THR A 143 -9.22 -49.90 -1.57
C THR A 143 -8.53 -50.08 -0.22
N ASN A 144 -7.54 -49.24 0.12
CA ASN A 144 -6.77 -49.37 1.36
C ASN A 144 -6.50 -48.02 2.02
N LEU A 145 -6.68 -47.98 3.35
CA LEU A 145 -6.26 -46.88 4.20
C LEU A 145 -5.08 -47.35 5.06
N VAL A 146 -3.98 -46.60 5.05
CA VAL A 146 -2.75 -46.95 5.77
C VAL A 146 -2.42 -45.88 6.81
N LEU A 147 -2.22 -46.27 8.06
CA LEU A 147 -1.84 -45.36 9.14
C LEU A 147 -0.32 -45.35 9.33
N PHE A 148 0.28 -44.16 9.32
CA PHE A 148 1.68 -43.96 9.66
C PHE A 148 1.91 -43.98 11.17
N GLY A 149 3.11 -44.41 11.60
CA GLY A 149 3.52 -44.48 13.00
C GLY A 149 3.41 -45.89 13.60
N LYS A 150 3.64 -45.98 14.91
CA LYS A 150 3.70 -47.25 15.67
C LYS A 150 2.43 -47.54 16.48
N GLU A 151 1.55 -46.56 16.62
CA GLU A 151 0.31 -46.69 17.39
C GLU A 151 -0.73 -47.48 16.60
N LYS A 152 -1.42 -48.43 17.25
CA LYS A 152 -2.47 -49.21 16.59
C LYS A 152 -3.67 -48.32 16.26
N SER A 153 -4.18 -48.43 15.04
CA SER A 153 -5.44 -47.79 14.66
C SER A 153 -6.61 -48.31 15.51
N THR A 154 -7.49 -47.41 15.93
CA THR A 154 -8.79 -47.73 16.56
C THR A 154 -9.89 -48.03 15.54
N HIS A 155 -9.63 -47.77 14.24
CA HIS A 155 -10.58 -48.01 13.14
C HIS A 155 -10.39 -49.40 12.52
N ALA A 156 -11.50 -50.07 12.24
CA ALA A 156 -11.50 -51.33 11.50
C ALA A 156 -11.01 -51.12 10.04
N ASN A 157 -10.35 -52.13 9.47
CA ASN A 157 -9.86 -52.14 8.08
C ASN A 157 -8.79 -51.08 7.75
N VAL A 158 -8.02 -50.62 8.74
CA VAL A 158 -6.84 -49.75 8.54
C VAL A 158 -5.58 -50.58 8.67
N LEU A 159 -4.73 -50.53 7.65
CA LEU A 159 -3.42 -51.20 7.65
C LEU A 159 -2.39 -50.33 8.36
N MET A 160 -1.46 -50.96 9.08
CA MET A 160 -0.34 -50.25 9.71
C MET A 160 0.82 -50.15 8.74
N PHE A 161 1.37 -48.94 8.54
CA PHE A 161 2.53 -48.74 7.67
C PHE A 161 3.72 -49.63 8.07
N GLN A 162 3.95 -49.78 9.37
CA GLN A 162 5.02 -50.63 9.89
C GLN A 162 4.85 -52.10 9.49
N THR A 163 3.61 -52.62 9.50
CA THR A 163 3.31 -54.00 9.12
C THR A 163 3.58 -54.25 7.64
N LEU A 164 3.30 -53.28 6.77
CA LEU A 164 3.67 -53.36 5.35
C LEU A 164 5.19 -53.42 5.13
N LEU A 165 5.97 -52.95 6.10
CA LEU A 165 7.42 -52.92 6.05
C LEU A 165 8.10 -54.06 6.84
N GLU A 166 7.37 -54.90 7.58
CA GLU A 166 7.90 -55.98 8.44
C GLU A 166 8.85 -56.94 7.70
N GLY A 167 10.14 -56.98 8.07
CA GLY A 167 11.18 -57.73 7.35
C GLY A 167 12.06 -56.87 6.43
N CYS A 168 11.87 -55.55 6.38
CA CYS A 168 12.83 -54.59 5.80
C CYS A 168 14.13 -54.46 6.62
N GLU A 169 14.22 -55.09 7.80
CA GLU A 169 15.39 -55.06 8.68
C GLU A 169 16.54 -55.98 8.19
N ALA A 170 16.30 -56.81 7.18
CA ALA A 170 17.34 -57.62 6.53
C ALA A 170 18.44 -56.72 5.91
N LYS A 171 19.69 -57.18 5.90
CA LYS A 171 20.85 -56.37 5.47
C LYS A 171 20.90 -56.07 3.97
N GLU A 172 20.31 -56.91 3.12
CA GLU A 172 20.46 -56.83 1.66
C GLU A 172 19.33 -56.02 1.01
N VAL A 173 19.67 -55.25 -0.03
CA VAL A 173 18.72 -54.59 -0.95
C VAL A 173 18.43 -55.60 -2.07
N ASP A 174 17.20 -55.61 -2.59
CA ASP A 174 16.88 -56.39 -3.78
C ASP A 174 17.54 -55.74 -5.02
N GLU A 175 18.73 -56.23 -5.37
CA GLU A 175 19.52 -55.70 -6.48
C GLU A 175 18.89 -55.93 -7.85
N GLU A 176 18.03 -56.95 -7.98
CA GLU A 176 17.35 -57.34 -9.22
C GLU A 176 16.06 -56.52 -9.46
N PHE A 177 15.65 -55.65 -8.53
CA PHE A 177 14.46 -54.84 -8.72
C PHE A 177 14.69 -53.77 -9.80
N GLU A 178 13.86 -53.80 -10.83
CA GLU A 178 13.82 -52.79 -11.88
C GLU A 178 12.58 -51.89 -11.76
N ALA A 179 12.77 -50.61 -12.04
CA ALA A 179 11.65 -49.67 -12.15
C ALA A 179 10.78 -50.03 -13.36
N THR A 180 9.47 -49.79 -13.25
CA THR A 180 8.53 -50.11 -14.32
C THR A 180 8.67 -49.08 -15.45
N PRO A 181 8.94 -49.48 -16.70
CA PRO A 181 9.10 -48.56 -17.81
C PRO A 181 7.83 -47.75 -18.07
N VAL A 182 7.98 -46.44 -18.24
CA VAL A 182 6.91 -45.49 -18.62
C VAL A 182 7.46 -44.49 -19.62
N ASP A 183 6.61 -43.97 -20.52
CA ASP A 183 6.97 -42.82 -21.36
C ASP A 183 7.05 -41.56 -20.49
N PRO A 184 8.24 -40.95 -20.29
CA PRO A 184 8.37 -39.83 -19.38
C PRO A 184 7.57 -38.59 -19.80
N LYS A 185 7.31 -38.43 -21.11
CA LYS A 185 6.60 -37.27 -21.66
C LYS A 185 5.10 -37.35 -21.41
N GLU A 186 4.56 -38.56 -21.46
CA GLU A 186 3.12 -38.79 -21.38
C GLU A 186 2.66 -39.20 -19.98
N ALA A 187 3.46 -39.98 -19.25
CA ALA A 187 3.09 -40.50 -17.94
C ALA A 187 3.05 -39.37 -16.89
N VAL A 188 1.96 -39.31 -16.12
CA VAL A 188 1.79 -38.32 -15.05
C VAL A 188 2.48 -38.83 -13.78
N ALA A 189 3.52 -38.12 -13.36
CA ALA A 189 4.22 -38.42 -12.12
C ALA A 189 3.41 -37.90 -10.91
N THR A 190 2.92 -36.67 -10.98
CA THR A 190 2.24 -36.05 -9.83
C THR A 190 0.95 -35.32 -10.21
N ILE A 191 -0.01 -35.34 -9.29
CA ILE A 191 -1.19 -34.46 -9.31
C ILE A 191 -1.09 -33.54 -8.09
N LEU A 192 -0.80 -32.27 -8.33
CA LEU A 192 -0.62 -31.26 -7.27
C LEU A 192 -1.82 -30.29 -7.28
N CYS A 193 -2.44 -30.08 -6.13
CA CYS A 193 -3.60 -29.19 -6.04
C CYS A 193 -3.17 -27.71 -6.05
N SER A 194 -3.67 -26.92 -7.01
CA SER A 194 -3.60 -25.46 -7.00
C SER A 194 -4.90 -24.85 -6.46
N SER A 195 -4.85 -23.62 -5.94
CA SER A 195 -5.99 -22.98 -5.25
C SER A 195 -7.19 -22.67 -6.15
N GLY A 196 -7.04 -22.72 -7.48
CA GLY A 196 -8.11 -22.55 -8.47
C GLY A 196 -8.75 -21.14 -8.46
N THR A 197 -8.72 -20.41 -9.57
CA THR A 197 -9.35 -19.08 -9.66
C THR A 197 -10.89 -19.12 -9.68
N THR A 198 -11.47 -20.32 -9.79
CA THR A 198 -12.91 -20.59 -9.88
C THR A 198 -13.52 -21.15 -8.60
N GLY A 199 -12.73 -21.28 -7.51
CA GLY A 199 -13.23 -21.64 -6.19
C GLY A 199 -12.57 -22.89 -5.61
N LEU A 200 -12.90 -24.08 -6.11
CA LEU A 200 -12.33 -25.32 -5.57
C LEU A 200 -10.92 -25.61 -6.14
N PRO A 201 -10.06 -26.33 -5.39
CA PRO A 201 -8.72 -26.66 -5.87
C PRO A 201 -8.72 -27.42 -7.20
N LYS A 202 -7.79 -27.11 -8.11
CA LYS A 202 -7.61 -27.81 -9.39
C LYS A 202 -6.41 -28.76 -9.31
N GLY A 203 -6.53 -29.96 -9.88
CA GLY A 203 -5.43 -30.92 -9.93
C GLY A 203 -4.54 -30.63 -11.13
N VAL A 204 -3.30 -30.21 -10.89
CA VAL A 204 -2.29 -29.97 -11.93
C VAL A 204 -1.53 -31.25 -12.22
N MET A 205 -1.54 -31.71 -13.47
CA MET A 205 -0.80 -32.90 -13.91
C MET A 205 0.62 -32.54 -14.34
N CYS A 206 1.62 -33.00 -13.59
CA CYS A 206 3.03 -32.90 -13.98
C CYS A 206 3.57 -34.27 -14.40
N THR A 207 4.21 -34.34 -15.56
CA THR A 207 4.76 -35.57 -16.12
C THR A 207 6.11 -35.92 -15.51
N HIS A 208 6.59 -37.15 -15.76
CA HIS A 208 7.94 -37.51 -15.35
C HIS A 208 8.99 -36.59 -16.01
N GLU A 209 8.81 -36.23 -17.29
CA GLU A 209 9.69 -35.30 -18.01
C GLU A 209 9.68 -33.89 -17.41
N ASN A 210 8.51 -33.36 -17.02
CA ASN A 210 8.47 -32.03 -16.37
C ASN A 210 9.39 -32.02 -15.14
N MET A 211 9.32 -33.07 -14.33
CA MET A 211 10.05 -33.19 -13.07
C MET A 211 11.54 -33.45 -13.29
N THR A 212 11.92 -34.37 -14.19
CA THR A 212 13.34 -34.64 -14.51
C THR A 212 14.01 -33.46 -15.20
N THR A 213 13.28 -32.76 -16.08
CA THR A 213 13.76 -31.52 -16.71
C THR A 213 14.05 -30.45 -15.65
N TYR A 214 13.22 -30.35 -14.61
CA TYR A 214 13.51 -29.43 -13.52
C TYR A 214 14.78 -29.80 -12.74
N VAL A 215 15.12 -31.10 -12.64
CA VAL A 215 16.40 -31.55 -12.06
C VAL A 215 17.59 -31.04 -12.90
N ASP A 216 17.50 -31.13 -14.23
CA ASP A 216 18.51 -30.59 -15.15
C ASP A 216 18.64 -29.05 -15.04
N VAL A 217 17.51 -28.34 -14.93
CA VAL A 217 17.48 -26.88 -14.70
C VAL A 217 18.16 -26.51 -13.38
N VAL A 218 17.90 -27.26 -12.32
CA VAL A 218 18.48 -27.02 -11.00
C VAL A 218 19.99 -27.25 -11.05
N ARG A 219 20.45 -28.36 -11.64
CA ARG A 219 21.89 -28.68 -11.81
C ARG A 219 22.69 -27.54 -12.46
N THR A 220 22.11 -26.96 -13.52
CA THR A 220 22.77 -25.92 -14.33
C THR A 220 22.63 -24.52 -13.73
N THR A 221 21.49 -24.19 -13.12
CA THR A 221 21.23 -22.86 -12.55
C THR A 221 21.89 -22.65 -11.18
N PHE A 222 22.01 -23.71 -10.38
CA PHE A 222 22.50 -23.64 -9.00
C PHE A 222 23.78 -24.45 -8.76
N THR A 223 24.64 -24.56 -9.77
CA THR A 223 25.89 -25.34 -9.74
C THR A 223 26.72 -25.10 -8.46
N ASP A 224 26.94 -23.85 -8.07
CA ASP A 224 27.74 -23.49 -6.87
C ASP A 224 27.10 -23.93 -5.53
N ILE A 225 25.78 -24.17 -5.52
CA ILE A 225 25.05 -24.65 -4.34
C ILE A 225 24.95 -26.19 -4.38
N ILE A 226 24.85 -26.77 -5.58
CA ILE A 226 24.60 -28.20 -5.77
C ILE A 226 25.86 -29.03 -5.62
N TYR A 227 26.99 -28.55 -6.15
CA TYR A 227 28.28 -29.25 -6.13
C TYR A 227 29.12 -28.95 -4.87
N ASN A 228 28.48 -28.46 -3.80
CA ASN A 228 29.15 -28.32 -2.52
C ASN A 228 29.46 -29.71 -1.93
N GLU A 229 30.75 -30.05 -1.86
CA GLU A 229 31.24 -31.31 -1.30
C GLU A 229 31.23 -31.33 0.25
N ASP A 230 30.87 -30.21 0.90
CA ASP A 230 30.79 -30.12 2.35
C ASP A 230 29.78 -31.17 2.92
N PRO A 231 30.23 -32.11 3.76
CA PRO A 231 29.37 -33.11 4.41
C PRO A 231 28.35 -32.52 5.37
N SER A 232 28.51 -31.24 5.77
CA SER A 232 27.56 -30.49 6.60
C SER A 232 26.45 -29.79 5.81
N ASP A 233 26.43 -29.95 4.47
CA ASP A 233 25.38 -29.42 3.60
C ASP A 233 24.03 -30.12 3.89
N ALA A 234 23.22 -29.48 4.72
CA ALA A 234 21.89 -29.92 5.10
C ALA A 234 20.90 -28.77 4.97
N ILE A 235 19.66 -29.10 4.58
CA ILE A 235 18.56 -28.14 4.45
C ILE A 235 17.42 -28.47 5.43
N ILE A 236 16.57 -27.48 5.71
CA ILE A 236 15.39 -27.70 6.56
C ILE A 236 14.15 -28.01 5.71
N GLY A 237 13.49 -29.14 6.00
CA GLY A 237 12.20 -29.55 5.46
C GLY A 237 11.03 -29.06 6.32
N LEU A 238 10.83 -27.74 6.36
CA LEU A 238 9.75 -27.09 7.13
C LEU A 238 8.53 -26.74 6.27
N THR A 239 8.75 -26.43 4.99
CA THR A 239 7.65 -26.18 4.05
C THR A 239 6.82 -27.47 3.90
N PRO A 240 5.47 -27.39 3.91
CA PRO A 240 4.64 -28.59 3.82
C PRO A 240 4.91 -29.40 2.55
N PHE A 241 5.18 -30.71 2.70
CA PHE A 241 5.50 -31.61 1.59
C PHE A 241 4.33 -31.94 0.68
N PHE A 242 3.09 -31.63 1.08
CA PHE A 242 1.94 -31.74 0.19
C PHE A 242 1.84 -30.58 -0.82
N HIS A 243 2.52 -29.48 -0.56
CA HIS A 243 2.58 -28.33 -1.46
C HIS A 243 3.69 -28.52 -2.49
N SER A 244 3.50 -28.05 -3.73
CA SER A 244 4.47 -28.20 -4.83
C SER A 244 5.89 -27.78 -4.45
N PHE A 245 6.04 -26.64 -3.76
CA PHE A 245 7.34 -26.16 -3.28
C PHE A 245 8.01 -27.10 -2.28
N GLY A 246 7.28 -27.56 -1.26
CA GLY A 246 7.83 -28.48 -0.27
C GLY A 246 8.14 -29.85 -0.85
N PHE A 247 7.27 -30.35 -1.74
CA PHE A 247 7.46 -31.62 -2.43
C PHE A 247 8.70 -31.60 -3.31
N MET A 248 8.87 -30.57 -4.15
CA MET A 248 10.04 -30.44 -5.01
C MET A 248 11.32 -30.29 -4.20
N LEU A 249 11.30 -29.54 -3.10
CA LEU A 249 12.45 -29.41 -2.22
C LEU A 249 12.86 -30.76 -1.61
N LEU A 250 11.88 -31.53 -1.12
CA LEU A 250 12.09 -32.89 -0.63
C LEU A 250 12.71 -33.78 -1.73
N PHE A 251 12.08 -33.78 -2.90
CA PHE A 251 12.46 -34.64 -4.01
C PHE A 251 13.86 -34.33 -4.55
N LEU A 252 14.15 -33.06 -4.84
CA LEU A 252 15.46 -32.62 -5.33
C LEU A 252 16.58 -32.93 -4.32
N ASN A 253 16.30 -32.80 -3.03
CA ASN A 253 17.30 -33.10 -2.00
C ASN A 253 17.59 -34.60 -1.88
N THR A 254 16.56 -35.45 -2.01
CA THR A 254 16.71 -36.90 -2.09
C THR A 254 17.56 -37.32 -3.28
N LEU A 255 17.31 -36.79 -4.47
CA LEU A 255 18.09 -37.11 -5.68
C LEU A 255 19.56 -36.68 -5.59
N ARG A 256 19.86 -35.63 -4.82
CA ARG A 256 21.24 -35.17 -4.56
C ARG A 256 21.97 -36.03 -3.52
N GLY A 257 21.29 -36.97 -2.86
CA GLY A 257 21.87 -37.76 -1.77
C GLY A 257 22.23 -36.92 -0.53
N LYS A 258 21.62 -35.73 -0.35
CA LYS A 258 21.94 -34.78 0.73
C LYS A 258 20.96 -34.88 1.89
N LYS A 259 21.37 -34.36 3.06
CA LYS A 259 20.59 -34.43 4.30
C LYS A 259 19.51 -33.34 4.36
N MET A 260 18.28 -33.72 4.71
CA MET A 260 17.19 -32.81 5.05
C MET A 260 16.75 -33.02 6.51
N VAL A 261 16.74 -31.96 7.31
CA VAL A 261 16.17 -32.01 8.65
C VAL A 261 14.69 -31.66 8.58
N VAL A 262 13.83 -32.66 8.81
CA VAL A 262 12.38 -32.55 8.68
C VAL A 262 11.78 -32.01 9.97
N ILE A 263 10.95 -30.97 9.86
CA ILE A 263 10.22 -30.39 10.99
C ILE A 263 8.74 -30.39 10.62
N SER A 264 7.91 -31.05 11.45
CA SER A 264 6.47 -31.21 11.21
C SER A 264 5.69 -29.89 11.33
N LYS A 265 6.12 -29.00 12.25
CA LYS A 265 5.49 -27.70 12.51
C LYS A 265 6.51 -26.68 12.97
N PHE A 266 6.37 -25.43 12.53
CA PHE A 266 7.24 -24.35 12.98
C PHE A 266 7.11 -24.12 14.50
N LYS A 267 8.23 -24.29 15.21
CA LYS A 267 8.42 -23.93 16.61
C LYS A 267 9.73 -23.13 16.70
N PRO A 268 9.72 -21.84 17.12
CA PRO A 268 10.90 -20.98 17.03
C PRO A 268 12.17 -21.56 17.66
N LYS A 269 12.06 -22.12 18.87
CA LYS A 269 13.19 -22.74 19.58
C LYS A 269 13.76 -23.94 18.82
N LEU A 270 12.90 -24.89 18.44
CA LEU A 270 13.29 -26.08 17.67
C LEU A 270 13.96 -25.71 16.35
N PHE A 271 13.44 -24.68 15.66
CA PHE A 271 14.01 -24.20 14.42
C PHE A 271 15.45 -23.70 14.61
N LEU A 272 15.70 -22.89 15.63
CA LEU A 272 17.05 -22.41 15.96
C LEU A 272 17.98 -23.54 16.40
N ASP A 273 17.49 -24.47 17.23
CA ASP A 273 18.25 -25.63 17.70
C ASP A 273 18.69 -26.51 16.52
N VAL A 274 17.79 -26.73 15.54
CA VAL A 274 18.08 -27.47 14.31
C VAL A 274 19.13 -26.76 13.44
N LEU A 275 19.02 -25.44 13.26
CA LEU A 275 20.00 -24.65 12.49
C LEU A 275 21.41 -24.83 13.06
N VAL A 276 21.55 -24.73 14.38
CA VAL A 276 22.84 -24.83 15.07
C VAL A 276 23.36 -26.27 15.08
N LYS A 277 22.53 -27.22 15.51
CA LYS A 277 22.91 -28.64 15.67
C LYS A 277 23.38 -29.27 14.36
N TYR A 278 22.65 -29.01 13.27
CA TYR A 278 22.92 -29.61 11.97
C TYR A 278 23.68 -28.67 11.03
N LYS A 279 24.16 -27.52 11.51
CA LYS A 279 24.97 -26.54 10.76
C LYS A 279 24.35 -26.15 9.41
N ILE A 280 23.05 -25.89 9.42
CA ILE A 280 22.27 -25.60 8.21
C ILE A 280 22.77 -24.29 7.60
N ASN A 281 23.51 -24.42 6.49
CA ASN A 281 24.12 -23.31 5.78
C ASN A 281 23.18 -22.68 4.73
N CYS A 282 22.08 -23.36 4.36
CA CYS A 282 21.11 -22.94 3.35
C CYS A 282 19.70 -23.26 3.85
N THR A 283 18.84 -22.25 3.90
CA THR A 283 17.44 -22.40 4.30
C THR A 283 16.56 -21.88 3.19
N ALA A 284 15.48 -22.60 2.87
CA ALA A 284 14.44 -22.14 1.97
C ALA A 284 13.13 -21.89 2.73
N PRO A 285 13.08 -20.97 3.72
CA PRO A 285 11.86 -20.78 4.49
C PRO A 285 10.85 -19.97 3.65
N SER A 286 9.71 -20.59 3.38
CA SER A 286 8.48 -19.94 2.90
C SER A 286 7.76 -19.13 4.01
N ILE A 287 8.28 -19.16 5.24
CA ILE A 287 7.69 -18.51 6.42
C ILE A 287 8.48 -17.24 6.74
N PRO A 288 7.82 -16.11 7.06
CA PRO A 288 8.52 -14.94 7.61
C PRO A 288 9.25 -15.34 8.89
N VAL A 289 10.58 -15.31 8.85
CA VAL A 289 11.42 -15.43 10.06
C VAL A 289 11.07 -14.23 10.96
N PRO A 290 10.64 -14.44 12.22
CA PRO A 290 10.32 -13.34 13.12
C PRO A 290 11.50 -12.39 13.26
N ALA A 291 11.24 -11.08 13.22
CA ALA A 291 12.25 -10.04 13.36
C ALA A 291 13.03 -10.11 14.70
N GLU A 292 12.59 -10.94 15.65
CA GLU A 292 13.13 -11.08 17.00
C GLU A 292 14.11 -12.27 17.16
N ALA A 293 14.38 -13.06 16.11
CA ALA A 293 15.30 -14.19 16.19
C ALA A 293 16.75 -13.72 16.52
N PRO A 294 17.44 -14.36 17.49
CA PRO A 294 18.81 -14.00 17.86
C PRO A 294 19.80 -14.27 16.72
N ALA A 295 20.78 -13.38 16.56
CA ALA A 295 21.80 -13.45 15.52
C ALA A 295 22.83 -14.54 15.86
N SER A 296 22.64 -15.77 15.38
CA SER A 296 23.70 -16.78 15.30
C SER A 296 24.12 -17.01 13.85
N GLN A 297 25.42 -17.24 13.66
CA GLN A 297 26.13 -17.11 12.40
C GLN A 297 25.77 -18.17 11.33
N ALA A 298 25.82 -17.72 10.07
CA ALA A 298 25.86 -18.50 8.83
C ALA A 298 24.57 -19.22 8.39
N VAL A 299 23.51 -18.47 8.08
CA VAL A 299 22.34 -18.99 7.34
C VAL A 299 22.30 -18.34 5.96
N ARG A 300 22.21 -19.11 4.85
CA ARG A 300 21.89 -18.59 3.51
C ARG A 300 20.38 -18.73 3.25
N PRO A 301 19.54 -17.71 3.47
CA PRO A 301 18.14 -17.72 3.06
C PRO A 301 17.98 -17.66 1.54
N VAL A 302 17.40 -18.71 0.96
CA VAL A 302 16.72 -18.69 -0.33
C VAL A 302 15.26 -18.31 -0.06
N VAL A 303 14.82 -17.16 -0.56
CA VAL A 303 13.43 -16.71 -0.41
C VAL A 303 12.71 -17.01 -1.70
N HIS A 304 11.96 -18.12 -1.74
CA HIS A 304 11.08 -18.39 -2.87
C HIS A 304 9.97 -17.33 -2.90
N GLN A 305 9.82 -16.64 -4.03
CA GLN A 305 8.81 -15.64 -4.27
C GLN A 305 7.73 -16.23 -5.21
N GLY A 306 6.89 -17.11 -4.68
CA GLY A 306 5.65 -17.53 -5.37
C GLY A 306 4.53 -16.48 -5.32
N ASP A 307 4.87 -15.23 -5.00
CA ASP A 307 3.97 -14.25 -4.40
C ASP A 307 4.11 -12.85 -5.01
N ALA A 308 3.27 -12.56 -6.01
CA ALA A 308 3.09 -11.24 -6.62
C ALA A 308 2.49 -10.17 -5.68
N GLN A 309 2.03 -10.53 -4.48
CA GLN A 309 1.30 -9.63 -3.57
C GLN A 309 2.03 -9.26 -2.29
N ARG A 310 3.27 -9.72 -2.06
CA ARG A 310 4.14 -8.88 -1.23
C ARG A 310 4.29 -7.59 -2.02
N ARG A 311 3.79 -6.49 -1.49
CA ARG A 311 3.80 -5.16 -2.11
C ARG A 311 5.15 -4.69 -2.64
N ARG A 312 6.24 -5.44 -2.42
CA ARG A 312 7.43 -5.41 -3.23
C ARG A 312 7.98 -6.87 -3.31
N PRO A 313 8.64 -7.32 -4.39
CA PRO A 313 9.85 -8.16 -4.26
C PRO A 313 10.59 -7.80 -2.98
N LEU A 314 11.05 -8.78 -2.17
CA LEU A 314 11.61 -8.58 -0.80
C LEU A 314 12.03 -7.13 -0.65
N GLY A 315 11.21 -6.30 0.02
CA GLY A 315 11.41 -4.85 -0.04
C GLY A 315 12.88 -4.57 0.19
N LYS A 316 13.50 -3.66 -0.58
CA LYS A 316 14.96 -3.43 -0.53
C LYS A 316 15.49 -3.40 0.91
N ASP A 317 14.67 -2.85 1.82
CA ASP A 317 14.88 -2.80 3.26
C ASP A 317 14.88 -4.18 3.95
N LEU A 318 13.96 -5.09 3.63
CA LEU A 318 13.94 -6.46 4.19
C LEU A 318 15.09 -7.32 3.65
N GLU A 319 15.41 -7.25 2.36
CA GLU A 319 16.59 -7.96 1.81
C GLU A 319 17.89 -7.45 2.46
N LYS A 320 18.02 -6.13 2.57
CA LYS A 320 19.13 -5.47 3.26
C LYS A 320 19.19 -5.85 4.75
N ASN A 321 18.06 -5.81 5.45
CA ASN A 321 17.97 -6.19 6.87
C ASN A 321 18.32 -7.67 7.08
N LEU A 322 17.92 -8.58 6.19
CA LEU A 322 18.30 -10.00 6.27
C LEU A 322 19.80 -10.18 6.04
N LYS A 323 20.38 -9.50 5.05
CA LYS A 323 21.83 -9.52 4.78
C LYS A 323 22.64 -8.97 5.96
N GLU A 324 22.23 -7.83 6.50
CA GLU A 324 22.91 -7.14 7.61
C GLU A 324 22.76 -7.90 8.95
N LYS A 325 21.55 -8.37 9.27
CA LYS A 325 21.28 -9.01 10.57
C LYS A 325 21.83 -10.43 10.69
N PHE A 326 21.81 -11.21 9.60
CA PHE A 326 22.23 -12.62 9.61
C PHE A 326 23.56 -12.87 8.89
N ASN A 327 24.26 -11.80 8.46
CA ASN A 327 25.51 -11.86 7.70
C ASN A 327 25.41 -12.79 6.47
N VAL A 328 24.31 -12.65 5.73
CA VAL A 328 23.98 -13.52 4.60
C VAL A 328 24.73 -13.05 3.35
N LYS A 329 25.52 -13.94 2.74
CA LYS A 329 26.25 -13.63 1.50
C LYS A 329 25.34 -13.44 0.28
N HIS A 330 24.20 -14.12 0.23
CA HIS A 330 23.29 -14.09 -0.91
C HIS A 330 21.83 -14.34 -0.49
N VAL A 331 20.92 -13.53 -1.04
CA VAL A 331 19.47 -13.74 -0.94
C VAL A 331 18.96 -13.95 -2.37
N SER A 332 18.44 -15.14 -2.65
CA SER A 332 17.91 -15.49 -3.97
C SER A 332 16.38 -15.41 -3.96
N GLN A 333 15.81 -14.82 -5.01
CA GLN A 333 14.37 -14.83 -5.30
C GLN A 333 14.09 -15.74 -6.49
N ALA A 334 12.97 -16.46 -6.45
CA ALA A 334 12.49 -17.28 -7.55
C ALA A 334 10.98 -17.13 -7.70
N TYR A 335 10.48 -17.09 -8.93
CA TYR A 335 9.05 -17.05 -9.23
C TYR A 335 8.63 -18.24 -10.08
N GLY A 336 7.45 -18.76 -9.75
CA GLY A 336 6.71 -19.71 -10.58
C GLY A 336 5.48 -20.24 -9.84
N MET A 337 4.79 -21.17 -10.48
CA MET A 337 3.51 -21.73 -10.05
C MET A 337 3.50 -23.26 -10.18
N THR A 338 2.46 -23.90 -9.65
CA THR A 338 2.32 -25.36 -9.76
C THR A 338 2.28 -25.79 -11.22
N GLU A 339 1.60 -25.00 -12.07
CA GLU A 339 1.46 -25.23 -13.51
C GLU A 339 2.76 -25.04 -14.31
N THR A 340 3.81 -24.50 -13.69
CA THR A 340 5.15 -24.36 -14.29
C THR A 340 6.19 -25.27 -13.64
N THR A 341 5.74 -26.31 -12.92
CA THR A 341 6.62 -27.28 -12.27
C THR A 341 7.70 -26.61 -11.40
N LEU A 342 7.28 -25.71 -10.50
CA LEU A 342 8.11 -24.90 -9.59
C LEU A 342 8.52 -23.53 -10.16
N GLY A 343 9.81 -23.18 -10.18
CA GLY A 343 10.32 -21.83 -10.46
C GLY A 343 10.85 -21.68 -11.89
N VAL A 344 10.29 -20.73 -12.64
CA VAL A 344 10.69 -20.41 -14.03
C VAL A 344 11.48 -19.12 -14.14
N LEU A 345 11.43 -18.26 -13.12
CA LEU A 345 12.33 -17.12 -12.95
C LEU A 345 13.16 -17.35 -11.70
N VAL A 346 14.48 -17.15 -11.81
CA VAL A 346 15.42 -17.34 -10.69
C VAL A 346 16.45 -16.23 -10.69
N THR A 347 16.77 -15.72 -9.51
CA THR A 347 17.85 -14.78 -9.29
C THR A 347 19.18 -15.50 -9.48
N PRO A 348 20.00 -15.17 -10.48
CA PRO A 348 21.27 -15.85 -10.67
C PRO A 348 22.22 -15.54 -9.51
N TYR A 349 23.07 -16.51 -9.17
CA TYR A 349 23.99 -16.38 -8.05
C TYR A 349 24.95 -15.19 -8.27
N GLY A 350 25.18 -14.41 -7.21
CA GLY A 350 26.10 -13.26 -7.24
C GLY A 350 25.66 -12.04 -8.08
N SER A 351 24.55 -12.11 -8.82
CA SER A 351 24.11 -11.05 -9.76
C SER A 351 22.67 -10.58 -9.55
N GLY A 352 22.12 -10.78 -8.35
CA GLY A 352 20.74 -10.41 -8.06
C GLY A 352 20.44 -8.91 -8.15
N LYS A 353 19.35 -8.56 -8.83
CA LYS A 353 18.84 -7.20 -8.94
C LYS A 353 17.74 -6.98 -7.90
N ALA A 354 17.95 -6.02 -7.00
CA ALA A 354 17.02 -5.75 -5.92
C ALA A 354 15.64 -5.37 -6.48
N GLY A 355 14.62 -6.13 -6.11
CA GLY A 355 13.28 -5.96 -6.65
C GLY A 355 12.92 -6.92 -7.80
N SER A 356 13.85 -7.70 -8.34
CA SER A 356 13.55 -8.62 -9.42
C SER A 356 13.11 -9.99 -8.90
N SER A 357 12.21 -10.63 -9.65
CA SER A 357 11.87 -12.05 -9.51
C SER A 357 12.88 -12.98 -10.21
N GLY A 358 13.92 -12.43 -10.83
CA GLY A 358 15.01 -13.16 -11.47
C GLY A 358 14.97 -13.12 -12.99
N ARG A 359 15.79 -13.98 -13.60
CA ARG A 359 15.85 -14.21 -15.04
C ARG A 359 15.25 -15.57 -15.38
N ILE A 360 14.84 -15.73 -16.64
CA ILE A 360 14.25 -16.97 -17.16
C ILE A 360 15.26 -18.15 -17.08
N VAL A 361 14.80 -19.29 -16.59
CA VAL A 361 15.63 -20.50 -16.42
C VAL A 361 15.96 -21.19 -17.76
N PRO A 362 17.00 -22.05 -17.81
CA PRO A 362 17.36 -22.76 -19.04
C PRO A 362 16.21 -23.55 -19.65
N GLY A 363 16.11 -23.54 -20.99
CA GLY A 363 15.07 -24.26 -21.75
C GLY A 363 13.68 -23.63 -21.75
N MET A 364 13.46 -22.53 -21.00
CA MET A 364 12.19 -21.81 -20.93
C MET A 364 12.21 -20.52 -21.75
N MET A 365 11.03 -20.05 -22.12
CA MET A 365 10.80 -18.77 -22.79
C MET A 365 9.77 -17.96 -22.01
N ALA A 366 9.90 -16.63 -22.06
CA ALA A 366 8.97 -15.70 -21.43
C ALA A 366 8.62 -14.55 -22.38
N LYS A 367 7.38 -14.06 -22.30
CA LYS A 367 6.93 -12.82 -22.95
C LYS A 367 5.96 -12.07 -22.04
N ILE A 368 5.89 -10.76 -22.23
CA ILE A 368 4.87 -9.90 -21.63
C ILE A 368 3.86 -9.54 -22.70
N VAL A 369 2.55 -9.68 -22.45
CA VAL A 369 1.51 -9.37 -23.44
C VAL A 369 0.50 -8.31 -22.97
N ASP A 370 0.02 -7.48 -23.89
CA ASP A 370 -1.09 -6.56 -23.63
C ASP A 370 -2.47 -7.25 -23.68
N GLU A 371 -3.55 -6.47 -23.50
CA GLU A 371 -4.94 -6.95 -23.55
C GLU A 371 -5.32 -7.58 -24.91
N ASP A 372 -4.59 -7.24 -25.99
CA ASP A 372 -4.79 -7.76 -27.35
C ASP A 372 -3.88 -8.98 -27.66
N GLY A 373 -3.08 -9.44 -26.68
CA GLY A 373 -2.19 -10.59 -26.80
C GLY A 373 -0.84 -10.31 -27.48
N LYS A 374 -0.50 -9.03 -27.71
CA LYS A 374 0.74 -8.64 -28.40
C LYS A 374 1.91 -8.57 -27.43
N ALA A 375 3.05 -9.14 -27.83
CA ALA A 375 4.29 -9.11 -27.04
C ALA A 375 4.87 -7.68 -26.90
N LEU A 376 5.09 -7.26 -25.65
CA LEU A 376 5.58 -5.95 -25.24
C LEU A 376 7.08 -5.96 -24.96
N GLY A 377 7.73 -4.80 -25.16
CA GLY A 377 9.16 -4.63 -24.95
C GLY A 377 9.55 -4.40 -23.48
N PRO A 378 10.84 -4.10 -23.22
CA PRO A 378 11.32 -3.78 -21.88
C PRO A 378 10.57 -2.62 -21.24
N TYR A 379 10.33 -2.72 -19.93
CA TYR A 379 9.63 -1.75 -19.07
C TYR A 379 8.15 -1.52 -19.39
N GLU A 380 7.57 -2.27 -20.32
CA GLU A 380 6.14 -2.23 -20.61
C GLU A 380 5.40 -3.28 -19.76
N GLU A 381 4.37 -2.85 -19.04
CA GLU A 381 3.58 -3.72 -18.16
C GLU A 381 2.51 -4.49 -18.94
N GLY A 382 2.41 -5.79 -18.69
CA GLY A 382 1.42 -6.68 -19.28
C GLY A 382 1.37 -8.05 -18.59
N GLU A 383 0.60 -8.99 -19.13
CA GLU A 383 0.52 -10.36 -18.59
C GLU A 383 1.82 -11.14 -18.84
N LEU A 384 2.34 -11.81 -17.80
CA LEU A 384 3.47 -12.75 -17.93
C LEU A 384 3.00 -14.07 -18.53
N CYS A 385 3.65 -14.48 -19.61
CA CYS A 385 3.41 -15.76 -20.26
C CYS A 385 4.70 -16.57 -20.38
N PHE A 386 4.62 -17.88 -20.15
CA PHE A 386 5.76 -18.80 -20.20
C PHE A 386 5.53 -19.94 -21.17
N LYS A 387 6.61 -20.43 -21.80
CA LYS A 387 6.57 -21.60 -22.69
C LYS A 387 7.83 -22.42 -22.53
N GLY A 388 7.69 -23.75 -22.54
CA GLY A 388 8.83 -24.68 -22.45
C GLY A 388 8.48 -26.00 -21.75
N PRO A 389 9.48 -26.86 -21.49
CA PRO A 389 9.27 -28.23 -21.00
C PRO A 389 8.82 -28.31 -19.53
N LEU A 390 8.81 -27.20 -18.80
CA LEU A 390 8.31 -27.15 -17.42
C LEU A 390 6.80 -26.87 -17.32
N ILE A 391 6.14 -26.56 -18.44
CA ILE A 391 4.69 -26.35 -18.46
C ILE A 391 3.97 -27.68 -18.23
N MET A 392 2.98 -27.67 -17.33
CA MET A 392 2.15 -28.82 -16.99
C MET A 392 1.51 -29.49 -18.22
N LYS A 393 1.09 -30.76 -18.06
CA LYS A 393 0.27 -31.44 -19.08
C LYS A 393 -1.14 -30.85 -19.19
N GLY A 394 -1.71 -30.42 -18.06
CA GLY A 394 -3.05 -29.83 -17.98
C GLY A 394 -3.71 -30.04 -16.62
N TYR A 395 -4.97 -29.61 -16.50
CA TYR A 395 -5.79 -29.85 -15.32
C TYR A 395 -6.56 -31.16 -15.44
N VAL A 396 -6.62 -31.94 -14.35
CA VAL A 396 -7.33 -33.23 -14.32
C VAL A 396 -8.82 -33.04 -14.61
N GLY A 397 -9.29 -33.61 -15.73
CA GLY A 397 -10.71 -33.61 -16.10
C GLY A 397 -11.31 -32.22 -16.42
N ASP A 398 -10.47 -31.21 -16.68
CA ASP A 398 -10.87 -29.82 -16.91
C ASP A 398 -10.13 -29.24 -18.13
N ASP A 399 -10.49 -29.77 -19.31
CA ASP A 399 -9.89 -29.38 -20.59
C ASP A 399 -10.17 -27.92 -20.94
N GLU A 400 -11.32 -27.38 -20.50
CA GLU A 400 -11.68 -25.99 -20.73
C GLU A 400 -10.73 -25.05 -20.00
N SER A 401 -10.50 -25.27 -18.70
CA SER A 401 -9.52 -24.48 -17.97
C SER A 401 -8.11 -24.68 -18.50
N THR A 402 -7.78 -25.87 -19.00
CA THR A 402 -6.49 -26.15 -19.63
C THR A 402 -6.29 -25.26 -20.86
N ARG A 403 -7.26 -25.21 -21.78
CA ARG A 403 -7.19 -24.35 -22.98
C ARG A 403 -7.24 -22.85 -22.66
N ASN A 404 -7.89 -22.46 -21.57
CA ASN A 404 -7.93 -21.06 -21.13
C ASN A 404 -6.64 -20.62 -20.42
N THR A 405 -5.83 -21.55 -19.94
CA THR A 405 -4.54 -21.27 -19.28
C THR A 405 -3.37 -21.46 -20.25
N ILE A 406 -3.43 -22.45 -21.15
CA ILE A 406 -2.40 -22.73 -22.15
C ILE A 406 -3.01 -22.48 -23.53
N ASP A 407 -2.48 -21.49 -24.25
CA ASP A 407 -2.96 -21.12 -25.57
C ASP A 407 -2.61 -22.15 -26.64
N SER A 408 -3.17 -21.99 -27.84
CA SER A 408 -2.91 -22.90 -28.97
C SER A 408 -1.46 -22.91 -29.45
N GLU A 409 -0.67 -21.90 -29.07
CA GLU A 409 0.77 -21.84 -29.36
C GLU A 409 1.61 -22.47 -28.24
N GLY A 410 1.00 -22.93 -27.14
CA GLY A 410 1.67 -23.53 -25.99
C GLY A 410 2.22 -22.53 -24.97
N TRP A 411 1.76 -21.27 -24.99
CA TRP A 411 2.05 -20.31 -23.93
C TRP A 411 1.10 -20.49 -22.77
N LEU A 412 1.67 -20.67 -21.58
CA LEU A 412 0.95 -20.61 -20.32
C LEU A 412 0.77 -19.14 -19.92
N HIS A 413 -0.49 -18.72 -19.80
CA HIS A 413 -0.93 -17.45 -19.28
C HIS A 413 -1.04 -17.52 -17.75
N THR A 414 -0.16 -16.79 -17.05
CA THR A 414 -0.10 -16.84 -15.58
C THR A 414 -1.26 -16.11 -14.91
N GLY A 415 -1.84 -15.13 -15.59
CA GLY A 415 -2.70 -14.14 -14.98
C GLY A 415 -1.97 -13.19 -14.03
N ASP A 416 -0.64 -13.18 -13.96
CA ASP A 416 0.18 -12.21 -13.22
C ASP A 416 0.66 -11.10 -14.17
N VAL A 417 0.75 -9.86 -13.68
CA VAL A 417 1.19 -8.68 -14.44
C VAL A 417 2.60 -8.30 -14.01
N GLY A 418 3.42 -7.93 -14.98
CA GLY A 418 4.78 -7.51 -14.75
C GLY A 418 5.43 -6.97 -16.01
N TYR A 419 6.72 -6.68 -15.90
CA TYR A 419 7.57 -6.22 -16.99
C TYR A 419 8.95 -6.86 -16.84
N TYR A 420 9.79 -6.75 -17.86
CA TYR A 420 11.21 -7.07 -17.79
C TYR A 420 12.04 -5.85 -18.18
N ASP A 421 13.28 -5.77 -17.72
CA ASP A 421 14.18 -4.67 -18.08
C ASP A 421 15.13 -5.02 -19.25
N ASP A 422 15.98 -4.07 -19.64
CA ASP A 422 16.96 -4.27 -20.72
C ASP A 422 17.98 -5.38 -20.44
N GLU A 423 18.12 -5.81 -19.18
CA GLU A 423 18.98 -6.91 -18.74
C GLU A 423 18.20 -8.23 -18.59
N GLU A 424 16.93 -8.25 -19.01
CA GLU A 424 16.00 -9.39 -18.94
C GLU A 424 15.70 -9.87 -17.51
N TYR A 425 15.84 -8.99 -16.52
CA TYR A 425 15.31 -9.22 -15.19
C TYR A 425 13.82 -8.93 -15.17
N PHE A 426 13.04 -9.87 -14.64
CA PHE A 426 11.59 -9.76 -14.56
C PHE A 426 11.15 -9.17 -13.24
N PHE A 427 10.08 -8.39 -13.28
CA PHE A 427 9.46 -7.70 -12.15
C PHE A 427 7.97 -7.98 -12.17
N VAL A 428 7.48 -8.76 -11.20
CA VAL A 428 6.04 -9.02 -11.05
C VAL A 428 5.42 -7.94 -10.16
N VAL A 429 4.45 -7.20 -10.69
CA VAL A 429 3.90 -5.99 -10.05
C VAL A 429 2.41 -6.08 -9.70
N ASP A 430 1.65 -6.95 -10.37
CA ASP A 430 0.21 -7.11 -10.13
C ASP A 430 -0.29 -8.51 -10.56
N ARG A 431 -1.60 -8.76 -10.45
CA ARG A 431 -2.29 -9.97 -10.91
C ARG A 431 -3.65 -9.62 -11.51
N ILE A 432 -3.94 -10.19 -12.67
CA ILE A 432 -5.20 -10.08 -13.43
C ILE A 432 -6.35 -10.85 -12.73
N LYS A 433 -6.03 -12.00 -12.12
CA LYS A 433 -7.00 -12.86 -11.40
C LYS A 433 -6.92 -12.62 -9.88
N GLU A 434 -8.03 -12.24 -9.26
CA GLU A 434 -8.09 -11.87 -7.82
C GLU A 434 -7.91 -13.11 -6.91
N LEU A 435 -6.74 -13.28 -6.30
CA LEU A 435 -6.51 -14.24 -5.20
C LEU A 435 -6.11 -13.47 -3.94
N ILE A 436 -6.56 -13.96 -2.78
CA ILE A 436 -6.19 -13.45 -1.44
C ILE A 436 -4.99 -14.25 -0.94
N LYS A 437 -4.00 -13.57 -0.36
CA LYS A 437 -2.77 -14.21 0.14
C LYS A 437 -2.67 -14.15 1.66
N TYR A 438 -2.99 -15.26 2.33
CA TYR A 438 -2.90 -15.41 3.79
C TYR A 438 -1.73 -16.31 4.17
N LYS A 439 -0.68 -15.78 4.81
CA LYS A 439 0.52 -16.52 5.25
C LYS A 439 1.11 -17.44 4.16
N ALA A 440 1.28 -16.90 2.94
CA ALA A 440 1.73 -17.59 1.72
C ALA A 440 0.76 -18.63 1.11
N PHE A 441 -0.40 -18.88 1.74
CA PHE A 441 -1.47 -19.65 1.11
C PHE A 441 -2.27 -18.78 0.14
N GLN A 442 -2.64 -19.39 -0.98
CA GLN A 442 -3.53 -18.78 -1.95
C GLN A 442 -4.98 -19.14 -1.63
N VAL A 443 -5.83 -18.13 -1.46
CA VAL A 443 -7.25 -18.27 -1.16
C VAL A 443 -8.04 -17.62 -2.29
N ALA A 444 -8.91 -18.37 -2.95
CA ALA A 444 -9.75 -17.85 -4.02
C ALA A 444 -11.00 -17.17 -3.43
N PRO A 445 -11.22 -15.86 -3.65
CA PRO A 445 -12.44 -15.18 -3.22
C PRO A 445 -13.71 -15.88 -3.71
N ALA A 446 -13.71 -16.31 -4.98
CA ALA A 446 -14.82 -17.00 -5.61
C ALA A 446 -15.23 -18.28 -4.87
N GLU A 447 -14.29 -18.98 -4.21
CA GLU A 447 -14.59 -20.16 -3.38
C GLU A 447 -15.47 -19.80 -2.20
N LEU A 448 -15.05 -18.76 -1.49
CA LEU A 448 -15.69 -18.29 -0.28
C LEU A 448 -17.04 -17.66 -0.61
N GLU A 449 -17.15 -16.98 -1.75
CA GLU A 449 -18.40 -16.43 -2.27
C GLU A 449 -19.40 -17.52 -2.61
N ALA A 450 -18.96 -18.54 -3.36
CA ALA A 450 -19.81 -19.68 -3.69
C ALA A 450 -20.27 -20.42 -2.43
N LEU A 451 -19.39 -20.61 -1.46
CA LEU A 451 -19.76 -21.18 -0.15
C LEU A 451 -20.76 -20.28 0.59
N LEU A 452 -20.51 -18.98 0.69
CA LEU A 452 -21.40 -18.04 1.37
C LEU A 452 -22.79 -18.04 0.74
N GLN A 453 -22.89 -18.14 -0.58
CA GLN A 453 -24.17 -18.27 -1.30
C GLN A 453 -24.96 -19.54 -0.96
N THR A 454 -24.32 -20.59 -0.43
CA THR A 454 -25.03 -21.79 0.05
C THR A 454 -25.70 -21.59 1.42
N HIS A 455 -25.36 -20.53 2.16
CA HIS A 455 -25.97 -20.29 3.47
C HIS A 455 -27.44 -19.84 3.34
N PRO A 456 -28.41 -20.41 4.09
CA PRO A 456 -29.83 -20.13 3.94
C PRO A 456 -30.24 -18.66 4.10
N ALA A 457 -29.46 -17.88 4.87
CA ALA A 457 -29.71 -16.47 5.13
C ALA A 457 -28.96 -15.51 4.18
N VAL A 458 -28.09 -16.01 3.28
CA VAL A 458 -27.30 -15.20 2.36
C VAL A 458 -27.99 -15.15 0.99
N GLN A 459 -28.17 -13.94 0.47
CA GLN A 459 -28.72 -13.66 -0.87
C GLN A 459 -27.59 -13.52 -1.90
N ASP A 460 -26.54 -12.81 -1.53
CA ASP A 460 -25.36 -12.59 -2.37
C ASP A 460 -24.14 -12.31 -1.50
N ALA A 461 -22.94 -12.54 -2.03
CA ALA A 461 -21.70 -12.37 -1.29
C ALA A 461 -20.52 -11.95 -2.19
N ALA A 462 -19.59 -11.21 -1.61
CA ALA A 462 -18.31 -10.88 -2.22
C ALA A 462 -17.18 -11.02 -1.20
N VAL A 463 -16.01 -11.54 -1.59
CA VAL A 463 -14.88 -11.68 -0.68
C VAL A 463 -13.66 -10.93 -1.22
N ILE A 464 -12.89 -10.30 -0.33
CA ILE A 464 -11.68 -9.54 -0.67
C ILE A 464 -10.56 -9.79 0.35
N GLY A 465 -9.33 -9.45 -0.03
CA GLY A 465 -8.20 -9.35 0.90
C GLY A 465 -8.19 -8.01 1.63
N LEU A 466 -8.17 -8.05 2.95
CA LEU A 466 -7.89 -6.91 3.81
C LEU A 466 -6.39 -6.91 4.16
N PRO A 467 -5.61 -5.88 3.79
CA PRO A 467 -4.17 -5.84 4.09
C PRO A 467 -3.88 -5.99 5.59
N ASN A 468 -2.87 -6.81 5.93
CA ASN A 468 -2.42 -7.04 7.31
C ASN A 468 -0.89 -7.26 7.35
N GLU A 469 -0.20 -6.63 8.29
CA GLU A 469 1.27 -6.65 8.35
C GLU A 469 1.87 -8.03 8.63
N GLU A 470 1.21 -8.88 9.43
CA GLU A 470 1.72 -10.21 9.81
C GLU A 470 1.28 -11.30 8.81
N ALA A 471 0.02 -11.24 8.36
CA ALA A 471 -0.61 -12.26 7.54
C ALA A 471 -0.52 -12.01 6.02
N GLY A 472 -0.14 -10.80 5.61
CA GLY A 472 -0.25 -10.33 4.22
C GLY A 472 -1.65 -9.78 3.95
N GLU A 473 -2.63 -10.68 3.84
CA GLU A 473 -4.04 -10.33 3.69
C GLU A 473 -4.93 -11.23 4.55
N LEU A 474 -6.03 -10.66 5.07
CA LEU A 474 -7.09 -11.39 5.76
C LEU A 474 -8.32 -11.49 4.85
N PRO A 475 -8.90 -12.68 4.62
CA PRO A 475 -10.16 -12.79 3.88
C PRO A 475 -11.29 -12.06 4.63
N LEU A 476 -11.93 -11.10 3.97
CA LEU A 476 -13.05 -10.30 4.46
C LEU A 476 -14.25 -10.49 3.52
N ALA A 477 -15.41 -10.84 4.08
CA ALA A 477 -16.63 -11.02 3.29
C ALA A 477 -17.58 -9.83 3.39
N PHE A 478 -18.18 -9.48 2.27
CA PHE A 478 -19.37 -8.65 2.17
C PHE A 478 -20.56 -9.54 1.86
N VAL A 479 -21.65 -9.40 2.62
CA VAL A 479 -22.80 -10.31 2.56
C VAL A 479 -24.10 -9.52 2.44
N VAL A 480 -24.97 -9.93 1.52
CA VAL A 480 -26.34 -9.43 1.42
C VAL A 480 -27.26 -10.46 2.07
N LYS A 481 -28.07 -10.04 3.03
CA LYS A 481 -29.03 -10.93 3.71
C LYS A 481 -30.26 -11.15 2.84
N LYS A 482 -30.80 -12.38 2.83
CA LYS A 482 -32.13 -12.63 2.28
C LYS A 482 -33.19 -11.89 3.13
N THR A 483 -34.18 -11.30 2.45
CA THR A 483 -35.28 -10.59 3.10
C THR A 483 -35.96 -11.45 4.17
N GLY A 484 -36.14 -10.90 5.38
CA GLY A 484 -36.80 -11.58 6.50
C GLY A 484 -35.96 -12.64 7.23
N LYS A 485 -34.66 -12.79 6.92
CA LYS A 485 -33.74 -13.67 7.64
C LYS A 485 -32.78 -12.84 8.52
N ASN A 486 -32.71 -13.19 9.81
CA ASN A 486 -31.72 -12.64 10.72
C ASN A 486 -30.54 -13.60 10.84
N VAL A 487 -29.33 -13.07 10.60
CA VAL A 487 -28.04 -13.75 10.81
C VAL A 487 -27.02 -12.69 11.21
N THR A 488 -26.12 -13.05 12.11
CA THR A 488 -25.03 -12.20 12.62
C THR A 488 -23.71 -12.47 11.88
N GLU A 489 -22.77 -11.54 11.98
CA GLU A 489 -21.43 -11.67 11.39
C GLU A 489 -20.73 -12.94 11.89
N LYS A 490 -20.80 -13.18 13.21
CA LYS A 490 -20.18 -14.35 13.86
C LYS A 490 -20.78 -15.68 13.40
N GLU A 491 -22.08 -15.73 13.12
CA GLU A 491 -22.72 -16.94 12.57
C GLU A 491 -22.24 -17.24 11.16
N ILE A 492 -22.05 -16.22 10.32
CA ILE A 492 -21.48 -16.38 8.97
C ILE A 492 -20.00 -16.77 9.04
N GLU A 493 -19.21 -16.12 9.89
CA GLU A 493 -17.79 -16.47 10.11
C GLU A 493 -17.66 -17.93 10.55
N LYS A 494 -18.49 -18.36 11.52
CA LYS A 494 -18.54 -19.74 11.98
C LYS A 494 -18.95 -20.70 10.88
N PHE A 495 -20.00 -20.39 10.11
CA PHE A 495 -20.43 -21.21 8.99
C PHE A 495 -19.31 -21.42 7.96
N VAL A 496 -18.57 -20.36 7.62
CA VAL A 496 -17.41 -20.50 6.73
C VAL A 496 -16.32 -21.33 7.40
N ALA A 497 -15.98 -21.04 8.66
CA ALA A 497 -14.95 -21.76 9.40
C ALA A 497 -15.20 -23.27 9.54
N ASP A 498 -16.47 -23.67 9.64
CA ASP A 498 -16.88 -25.08 9.71
C ASP A 498 -16.75 -25.81 8.35
N ASN A 499 -16.65 -25.07 7.24
CA ASN A 499 -16.68 -25.62 5.88
C ASN A 499 -15.38 -25.47 5.08
N VAL A 500 -14.44 -24.62 5.53
CA VAL A 500 -13.16 -24.38 4.83
C VAL A 500 -11.95 -24.58 5.73
N SER A 501 -10.82 -24.90 5.10
CA SER A 501 -9.53 -25.02 5.78
C SER A 501 -9.10 -23.72 6.50
N PRO A 502 -8.35 -23.79 7.63
CA PRO A 502 -8.07 -22.64 8.51
C PRO A 502 -7.50 -21.38 7.85
N GLN A 503 -6.74 -21.56 6.77
CA GLN A 503 -6.12 -20.50 5.98
C GLN A 503 -7.12 -19.73 5.10
N LYS A 504 -8.31 -20.28 4.84
CA LYS A 504 -9.37 -19.67 4.02
C LYS A 504 -10.46 -18.97 4.85
N GLN A 505 -10.39 -19.07 6.17
CA GLN A 505 -11.40 -18.52 7.07
C GLN A 505 -11.48 -16.98 6.98
N LEU A 506 -12.67 -16.43 7.25
CA LEU A 506 -12.97 -14.99 7.18
C LEU A 506 -12.37 -14.21 8.37
N ARG A 507 -11.05 -14.20 8.48
CA ARG A 507 -10.32 -13.53 9.59
C ARG A 507 -10.38 -12.00 9.52
N GLY A 508 -10.77 -11.43 8.38
CA GLY A 508 -11.07 -10.01 8.23
C GLY A 508 -12.49 -9.65 8.66
N GLY A 509 -13.33 -10.64 8.97
CA GLY A 509 -14.71 -10.50 9.40
C GLY A 509 -15.75 -10.58 8.29
N VAL A 510 -16.99 -10.21 8.62
CA VAL A 510 -18.14 -10.11 7.72
C VAL A 510 -18.75 -8.72 7.82
N ILE A 511 -19.08 -8.11 6.68
CA ILE A 511 -19.77 -6.82 6.59
C ILE A 511 -21.06 -7.02 5.81
N PHE A 512 -22.20 -6.60 6.38
CA PHE A 512 -23.47 -6.69 5.67
C PHE A 512 -23.70 -5.50 4.74
N LEU A 513 -24.09 -5.77 3.50
CA LEU A 513 -24.45 -4.80 2.47
C LEU A 513 -25.90 -4.99 2.02
N LYS A 514 -26.48 -3.96 1.39
CA LYS A 514 -27.78 -4.06 0.73
C LYS A 514 -27.72 -4.80 -0.61
N GLU A 515 -26.63 -4.63 -1.36
CA GLU A 515 -26.35 -5.36 -2.60
C GLU A 515 -24.84 -5.47 -2.85
N ILE A 516 -24.43 -6.41 -3.73
CA ILE A 516 -23.04 -6.57 -4.15
C ILE A 516 -22.82 -5.83 -5.47
N PRO A 517 -21.89 -4.85 -5.55
CA PRO A 517 -21.67 -4.06 -6.76
C PRO A 517 -21.04 -4.90 -7.88
N LYS A 518 -21.75 -5.04 -9.01
CA LYS A 518 -21.37 -5.85 -10.19
C LYS A 518 -21.30 -4.99 -11.47
N ASN A 519 -20.50 -5.38 -12.44
CA ASN A 519 -20.49 -4.78 -13.78
C ASN A 519 -21.64 -5.34 -14.64
N PRO A 520 -21.89 -4.78 -15.85
CA PRO A 520 -22.93 -5.27 -16.76
C PRO A 520 -22.77 -6.73 -17.23
N THR A 521 -21.61 -7.38 -17.01
CA THR A 521 -21.38 -8.80 -17.31
C THR A 521 -21.50 -9.69 -16.07
N GLY A 522 -22.01 -9.16 -14.95
CA GLY A 522 -22.17 -9.89 -13.68
C GLY A 522 -20.90 -10.07 -12.85
N LYS A 523 -19.76 -9.52 -13.28
CA LYS A 523 -18.47 -9.58 -12.59
C LYS A 523 -18.42 -8.51 -11.49
N ILE A 524 -18.10 -8.93 -10.28
CA ILE A 524 -18.08 -8.06 -9.10
C ILE A 524 -16.99 -6.97 -9.29
N LEU A 525 -17.37 -5.70 -9.21
CA LEU A 525 -16.49 -4.55 -9.50
C LEU A 525 -15.67 -4.18 -8.26
N ARG A 526 -14.62 -4.95 -7.98
CA ARG A 526 -14.05 -4.93 -6.62
C ARG A 526 -13.15 -3.80 -6.22
N ARG A 527 -12.38 -3.11 -7.08
CA ARG A 527 -11.46 -2.05 -6.56
C ARG A 527 -10.69 -1.20 -7.58
N ARG A 528 -11.13 -1.06 -8.84
CA ARG A 528 -10.28 -0.41 -9.88
C ARG A 528 -10.02 1.09 -9.64
N VAL A 529 -10.97 1.80 -9.02
CA VAL A 529 -10.84 3.25 -8.75
C VAL A 529 -10.02 3.51 -7.49
N GLU A 530 -10.26 2.75 -6.42
CA GLU A 530 -9.55 2.90 -5.15
C GLU A 530 -8.09 2.51 -5.26
N ARG A 531 -7.77 1.47 -6.04
CA ARG A 531 -6.38 1.05 -6.24
C ARG A 531 -5.56 2.07 -7.02
N LYS A 532 -6.13 2.67 -8.08
CA LYS A 532 -5.48 3.77 -8.82
C LYS A 532 -5.29 5.02 -7.94
N LYS A 533 -6.27 5.33 -7.09
CA LYS A 533 -6.14 6.42 -6.11
C LYS A 533 -5.04 6.12 -5.08
N GLN A 534 -5.01 4.91 -4.54
CA GLN A 534 -4.01 4.50 -3.55
C GLN A 534 -2.60 4.44 -4.12
N ALA A 535 -2.42 3.93 -5.34
CA ALA A 535 -1.12 3.94 -6.03
C ALA A 535 -0.61 5.38 -6.22
N GLY A 536 -1.48 6.31 -6.63
CA GLY A 536 -1.13 7.73 -6.69
C GLY A 536 -0.76 8.33 -5.33
N HIS A 537 -1.39 7.89 -4.24
CA HIS A 537 -1.02 8.32 -2.88
C HIS A 537 0.32 7.75 -2.44
N ASP A 538 0.61 6.49 -2.77
CA ASP A 538 1.86 5.83 -2.42
C ASP A 538 3.04 6.43 -3.20
N GLU A 539 2.84 6.80 -4.47
CA GLU A 539 3.80 7.58 -5.25
C GLU A 539 4.10 8.94 -4.60
N LEU A 540 3.07 9.66 -4.14
CA LEU A 540 3.23 10.94 -3.45
C LEU A 540 3.99 10.80 -2.13
N ARG A 541 3.82 9.69 -1.41
CA ARG A 541 4.54 9.39 -0.15
C ARG A 541 6.02 9.08 -0.40
N ALA A 542 6.37 8.50 -1.55
CA ALA A 542 7.73 8.12 -1.89
C ALA A 542 8.62 9.30 -2.34
N VAL A 543 8.03 10.47 -2.57
CA VAL A 543 8.75 11.68 -2.99
C VAL A 543 9.67 12.18 -1.87
N LYS A 544 10.90 12.60 -2.22
CA LYS A 544 11.96 12.92 -1.25
C LYS A 544 11.76 14.28 -0.57
N THR A 545 11.46 15.32 -1.35
CA THR A 545 11.36 16.71 -0.86
C THR A 545 9.94 17.26 -0.96
N VAL A 546 9.64 18.34 -0.22
CA VAL A 546 8.32 18.99 -0.30
C VAL A 546 8.07 19.64 -1.67
N GLU A 547 9.11 20.19 -2.30
CA GLU A 547 9.04 20.84 -3.61
C GLU A 547 8.61 19.85 -4.68
N GLU A 548 9.24 18.66 -4.70
CA GLU A 548 8.86 17.58 -5.60
C GLU A 548 7.42 17.13 -5.37
N LYS A 549 6.98 17.06 -4.10
CA LYS A 549 5.62 16.63 -3.74
C LYS A 549 4.57 17.64 -4.24
N GLN A 550 4.84 18.93 -4.09
CA GLN A 550 4.00 20.01 -4.64
C GLN A 550 3.92 19.99 -6.17
N ILE A 551 5.04 19.73 -6.84
CA ILE A 551 5.07 19.56 -8.30
C ILE A 551 4.24 18.33 -8.72
N LYS A 552 4.44 17.18 -8.06
CA LYS A 552 3.74 15.93 -8.35
C LYS A 552 2.23 16.05 -8.13
N LEU A 553 1.75 16.75 -7.09
CA LEU A 553 0.33 17.02 -6.88
C LEU A 553 -0.32 17.74 -8.07
N ASN A 554 0.43 18.61 -8.73
CA ASN A 554 -0.03 19.42 -9.86
C ASN A 554 0.15 18.73 -11.22
N ILE A 555 0.82 17.57 -11.29
CA ILE A 555 1.22 16.97 -12.56
C ILE A 555 0.04 16.63 -13.46
N GLN A 556 -1.08 16.22 -12.87
CA GLN A 556 -2.26 15.77 -13.61
C GLN A 556 -3.00 16.90 -14.33
N ARG A 557 -2.72 18.17 -14.01
CA ARG A 557 -3.48 19.32 -14.51
C ARG A 557 -2.56 20.48 -14.88
N TYR A 558 -2.26 20.60 -16.17
CA TYR A 558 -1.41 21.68 -16.69
C TYR A 558 -1.93 23.09 -16.38
N TYR A 559 -3.26 23.28 -16.37
CA TYR A 559 -3.94 24.55 -16.11
C TYR A 559 -4.35 24.74 -14.64
N GLY A 560 -3.90 23.85 -13.76
CA GLY A 560 -4.36 23.79 -12.38
C GLY A 560 -5.77 23.19 -12.24
N PHE A 561 -6.29 23.28 -11.03
CA PHE A 561 -7.54 22.68 -10.62
C PHE A 561 -8.61 23.76 -10.44
N ARG A 562 -9.86 23.35 -10.60
CA ARG A 562 -10.99 24.19 -10.23
C ARG A 562 -11.09 24.23 -8.70
N SER A 563 -10.78 25.38 -8.13
CA SER A 563 -10.62 25.60 -6.69
C SER A 563 -11.69 26.53 -6.15
N HIS A 564 -12.22 26.20 -4.98
CA HIS A 564 -13.10 27.08 -4.22
C HIS A 564 -12.24 28.01 -3.35
N MET A 565 -12.40 29.31 -3.57
CA MET A 565 -11.58 30.32 -2.93
C MET A 565 -12.19 30.70 -1.57
N LEU A 566 -11.40 30.52 -0.52
CA LEU A 566 -11.69 30.93 0.84
C LEU A 566 -10.85 32.16 1.15
N LEU A 567 -11.34 33.32 0.75
CA LEU A 567 -10.65 34.59 0.95
C LEU A 567 -10.84 35.09 2.39
N GLU A 568 -9.80 35.67 2.97
CA GLU A 568 -9.86 36.25 4.32
C GLU A 568 -10.68 37.55 4.36
N HIS A 569 -10.52 38.42 3.36
CA HIS A 569 -11.17 39.74 3.27
C HIS A 569 -12.57 39.71 2.66
N LEU A 570 -13.03 38.54 2.19
CA LEU A 570 -14.35 38.37 1.60
C LEU A 570 -15.00 37.13 2.22
N VAL A 571 -15.85 37.38 3.21
CA VAL A 571 -16.66 36.36 3.87
C VAL A 571 -18.08 36.42 3.28
N PRO A 572 -18.65 35.32 2.77
CA PRO A 572 -20.07 35.26 2.40
C PRO A 572 -20.98 35.14 3.63
N TYR A 573 -22.28 35.39 3.46
CA TYR A 573 -23.30 35.15 4.49
C TYR A 573 -23.39 33.66 4.88
N ASN A 574 -23.58 33.35 6.17
CA ASN A 574 -23.77 32.01 6.73
C ASN A 574 -22.72 30.99 6.27
N ASN A 575 -21.44 31.30 6.53
CA ASN A 575 -20.30 30.53 6.03
C ASN A 575 -19.59 29.68 7.11
N LEU A 576 -19.96 29.82 8.39
CA LEU A 576 -19.27 29.15 9.50
C LEU A 576 -19.36 27.63 9.41
N SER A 577 -20.55 27.09 9.14
CA SER A 577 -20.77 25.64 8.99
C SER A 577 -19.92 25.03 7.86
N LEU A 578 -19.75 25.75 6.74
CA LEU A 578 -18.84 25.33 5.67
C LEU A 578 -17.41 25.27 6.19
N ALA A 579 -16.93 26.32 6.87
CA ALA A 579 -15.57 26.36 7.40
C ALA A 579 -15.31 25.19 8.35
N GLN A 580 -16.18 24.97 9.34
CA GLN A 580 -16.09 23.85 10.28
C GLN A 580 -16.07 22.49 9.57
N HIS A 581 -16.93 22.29 8.56
CA HIS A 581 -16.97 21.03 7.80
C HIS A 581 -15.67 20.81 7.00
N VAL A 582 -15.21 21.81 6.25
CA VAL A 582 -14.07 21.64 5.32
C VAL A 582 -12.73 21.57 6.03
N THR A 583 -12.63 22.02 7.28
CA THR A 583 -11.44 21.87 8.14
C THR A 583 -11.63 20.81 9.23
N LYS A 584 -12.82 20.21 9.32
CA LYS A 584 -13.23 19.27 10.37
C LYS A 584 -12.95 19.81 11.77
N THR A 585 -13.43 21.02 12.03
CA THR A 585 -13.15 21.77 13.25
C THR A 585 -14.38 21.87 14.14
N HIS A 586 -14.23 21.44 15.39
CA HIS A 586 -15.14 21.75 16.47
C HIS A 586 -14.77 23.12 17.08
N LEU A 587 -15.75 24.01 17.23
CA LEU A 587 -15.56 25.36 17.76
C LEU A 587 -16.08 25.42 19.20
N ILE A 588 -15.24 25.90 20.11
CA ILE A 588 -15.56 26.09 21.52
C ILE A 588 -15.52 27.59 21.82
N VAL A 589 -16.68 28.18 22.10
CA VAL A 589 -16.83 29.61 22.42
C VAL A 589 -16.89 29.77 23.93
N GLN A 590 -15.97 30.54 24.50
CA GLN A 590 -15.88 30.78 25.95
C GLN A 590 -15.21 32.13 26.23
N ASP A 591 -15.43 32.75 27.39
CA ASP A 591 -14.90 34.10 27.67
C ASP A 591 -13.41 34.14 28.06
N SER A 592 -12.72 32.98 28.05
CA SER A 592 -11.31 32.86 28.47
C SER A 592 -10.51 31.93 27.57
N LEU A 593 -9.19 31.92 27.69
CA LEU A 593 -8.32 30.94 27.03
C LEU A 593 -8.55 29.52 27.59
N PRO A 594 -8.16 28.46 26.85
CA PRO A 594 -8.27 27.08 27.32
C PRO A 594 -7.63 26.84 28.69
N GLU A 595 -8.06 25.80 29.40
CA GLU A 595 -7.59 25.45 30.77
C GLU A 595 -6.06 25.43 30.90
N TYR A 596 -5.38 24.98 29.84
CA TYR A 596 -3.92 25.00 29.70
C TYR A 596 -3.28 26.35 30.10
N TYR A 597 -3.93 27.47 29.78
CA TYR A 597 -3.43 28.83 30.02
C TYR A 597 -3.69 29.35 31.44
N LYS A 598 -4.32 28.57 32.33
CA LYS A 598 -4.41 28.93 33.75
C LYS A 598 -3.07 28.81 34.46
N GLY A 599 -2.21 27.89 34.03
CA GLY A 599 -0.86 27.71 34.58
C GLY A 599 0.17 28.76 34.12
N VAL A 600 -0.19 29.63 33.17
CA VAL A 600 0.70 30.66 32.62
C VAL A 600 0.53 31.95 33.44
N ALA A 601 1.47 32.20 34.35
CA ALA A 601 1.46 33.35 35.25
C ALA A 601 1.90 34.63 34.50
N VAL A 602 1.01 35.63 34.44
CA VAL A 602 1.28 36.91 33.76
C VAL A 602 0.88 38.14 34.56
N ASP A 603 0.32 37.98 35.76
CA ASP A 603 -0.26 39.10 36.53
C ASP A 603 0.79 40.17 36.83
N GLU A 604 2.01 39.79 37.22
CA GLU A 604 3.12 40.72 37.48
C GLU A 604 3.67 41.40 36.21
N LEU A 605 3.31 40.91 35.02
CA LEU A 605 3.75 41.50 33.74
C LEU A 605 2.81 42.60 33.26
N VAL A 606 1.53 42.58 33.66
CA VAL A 606 0.52 43.57 33.28
C VAL A 606 1.01 44.97 33.68
N ASP A 607 1.44 45.13 34.92
CA ASP A 607 1.93 46.41 35.46
C ASP A 607 3.17 46.93 34.72
N LYS A 608 3.98 46.04 34.14
CA LYS A 608 5.20 46.40 33.40
C LYS A 608 4.92 46.89 31.99
N VAL A 609 3.84 46.43 31.36
CA VAL A 609 3.53 46.76 29.94
C VAL A 609 2.39 47.77 29.78
N LYS A 610 1.50 47.90 30.78
CA LYS A 610 0.26 48.69 30.68
C LYS A 610 0.48 50.12 30.20
N ALA A 611 1.40 50.85 30.84
CA ALA A 611 1.66 52.25 30.51
C ALA A 611 2.22 52.43 29.08
N GLU A 612 3.12 51.54 28.66
CA GLU A 612 3.72 51.60 27.32
C GLU A 612 2.78 51.16 26.22
N VAL A 613 1.88 50.19 26.49
CA VAL A 613 0.81 49.82 25.57
C VAL A 613 -0.15 50.99 25.39
N GLU A 614 -0.53 51.69 26.47
CA GLU A 614 -1.37 52.89 26.38
C GLU A 614 -0.71 53.98 25.54
N GLU A 615 0.56 54.30 25.81
CA GLU A 615 1.32 55.28 25.05
C GLU A 615 1.45 54.89 23.57
N ALA A 616 1.79 53.63 23.29
CA ALA A 616 1.92 53.12 21.92
C ALA A 616 0.61 53.26 21.13
N VAL A 617 -0.53 52.89 21.72
CA VAL A 617 -1.84 53.02 21.08
C VAL A 617 -2.17 54.49 20.80
N LEU A 618 -1.91 55.40 21.74
CA LEU A 618 -2.15 56.83 21.57
C LEU A 618 -1.28 57.45 20.47
N ILE A 619 0.01 57.07 20.41
CA ILE A 619 0.94 57.52 19.37
C ILE A 619 0.43 57.11 17.98
N GLU A 620 0.03 55.85 17.80
CA GLU A 620 -0.47 55.37 16.52
C GLU A 620 -1.79 56.04 16.13
N LEU A 621 -2.72 56.23 17.08
CA LEU A 621 -3.99 56.93 16.84
C LEU A 621 -3.78 58.40 16.42
N HIS A 622 -2.83 59.11 17.05
CA HIS A 622 -2.50 60.49 16.70
C HIS A 622 -1.72 60.61 15.38
N GLY A 623 -0.70 59.76 15.19
CA GLY A 623 0.08 59.72 13.96
C GLY A 623 -0.81 59.41 12.75
N TYR A 624 -1.78 58.52 12.95
CA TYR A 624 -2.80 58.20 11.96
C TYR A 624 -3.68 59.43 11.62
N LYS A 625 -4.26 60.10 12.62
CA LYS A 625 -5.05 61.33 12.40
C LYS A 625 -4.27 62.39 11.61
N ARG A 626 -2.96 62.53 11.82
CA ARG A 626 -2.11 63.49 11.10
C ARG A 626 -1.84 63.09 9.65
N THR A 627 -1.64 61.81 9.37
CA THR A 627 -1.17 61.31 8.05
C THR A 627 -2.31 61.06 7.06
N HIS A 628 -3.54 60.89 7.55
CA HIS A 628 -4.69 60.47 6.75
C HIS A 628 -5.90 61.42 6.87
N ALA A 629 -5.73 62.62 7.44
CA ALA A 629 -6.82 63.61 7.56
C ALA A 629 -7.47 63.99 6.22
N ASP A 630 -6.70 63.98 5.12
CA ASP A 630 -7.12 64.49 3.80
C ASP A 630 -7.28 63.40 2.72
N LYS A 631 -7.26 62.11 3.08
CA LYS A 631 -7.35 61.01 2.09
C LYS A 631 -8.74 60.37 2.08
N GLU A 632 -9.38 60.33 0.92
CA GLU A 632 -10.58 59.52 0.67
C GLU A 632 -10.19 58.04 0.53
N VAL A 633 -10.18 57.32 1.65
CA VAL A 633 -9.95 55.86 1.71
C VAL A 633 -11.19 55.20 2.32
N PRO A 634 -11.67 54.05 1.79
CA PRO A 634 -12.82 53.36 2.37
C PRO A 634 -12.59 52.99 3.85
N ASP A 635 -13.61 53.16 4.70
CA ASP A 635 -13.52 52.97 6.16
C ASP A 635 -12.91 51.62 6.58
N GLY A 636 -13.20 50.54 5.86
CA GLY A 636 -12.63 49.22 6.14
C GLY A 636 -11.13 49.11 5.85
N GLU A 637 -10.65 49.76 4.79
CA GLU A 637 -9.21 49.82 4.48
C GLU A 637 -8.48 50.72 5.48
N LEU A 638 -9.14 51.79 5.89
CA LEU A 638 -8.71 52.71 6.92
C LEU A 638 -8.47 52.01 8.27
N GLU A 639 -9.45 51.23 8.71
CA GLU A 639 -9.39 50.44 9.94
C GLU A 639 -8.27 49.40 9.88
N ASN A 640 -8.05 48.79 8.71
CA ASN A 640 -6.97 47.81 8.49
C ASN A 640 -5.57 48.45 8.61
N ILE A 641 -5.37 49.67 8.10
CA ILE A 641 -4.10 50.41 8.22
C ILE A 641 -3.81 50.70 9.70
N LEU A 642 -4.78 51.30 10.40
CA LEU A 642 -4.64 51.65 11.81
C LEU A 642 -4.40 50.40 12.69
N SER A 643 -5.19 49.35 12.49
CA SER A 643 -5.04 48.05 13.17
C SER A 643 -3.63 47.50 13.01
N THR A 644 -3.10 47.52 11.78
CA THR A 644 -1.76 47.01 11.49
C THR A 644 -0.69 47.79 12.26
N SER A 645 -0.80 49.12 12.34
CA SER A 645 0.15 49.96 13.08
C SER A 645 0.10 49.66 14.59
N ILE A 646 -1.10 49.62 15.17
CA ILE A 646 -1.30 49.33 16.60
C ILE A 646 -0.75 47.95 16.96
N VAL A 647 -1.07 46.92 16.17
CA VAL A 647 -0.60 45.55 16.41
C VAL A 647 0.93 45.48 16.38
N ARG A 648 1.58 46.15 15.42
CA ARG A 648 3.05 46.17 15.31
C ARG A 648 3.69 46.86 16.52
N SER A 649 3.12 47.97 16.97
CA SER A 649 3.61 48.71 18.14
C SER A 649 3.39 47.95 19.45
N ILE A 650 2.23 47.32 19.64
CA ILE A 650 1.97 46.44 20.80
C ILE A 650 2.92 45.24 20.79
N ASN A 651 3.09 44.54 19.66
CA ASN A 651 4.02 43.41 19.57
C ASN A 651 5.43 43.83 20.00
N ARG A 652 5.91 45.00 19.58
CA ARG A 652 7.22 45.53 19.97
C ARG A 652 7.33 45.78 21.48
N VAL A 653 6.29 46.34 22.10
CA VAL A 653 6.27 46.55 23.57
C VAL A 653 6.35 45.20 24.29
N LEU A 654 5.51 44.23 23.89
CA LEU A 654 5.46 42.92 24.52
C LEU A 654 6.79 42.17 24.40
N THR A 655 7.37 42.08 23.21
CA THR A 655 8.65 41.38 23.01
C THR A 655 9.80 42.05 23.79
N ASN A 656 9.85 43.38 23.83
CA ASN A 656 10.91 44.12 24.51
C ASN A 656 10.82 44.05 26.03
N LYS A 657 9.62 43.87 26.60
CA LYS A 657 9.44 43.84 28.06
C LYS A 657 9.44 42.45 28.64
N MET A 658 9.05 41.46 27.86
CA MET A 658 8.92 40.10 28.35
C MET A 658 10.19 39.26 28.18
N TYR A 659 11.17 39.67 27.35
CA TYR A 659 12.33 38.81 27.07
C TYR A 659 13.16 38.45 28.33
N GLU A 660 13.18 39.33 29.34
CA GLU A 660 13.91 39.08 30.58
C GLU A 660 13.32 37.92 31.40
N THR A 661 12.00 37.80 31.41
CA THR A 661 11.28 36.73 32.12
C THR A 661 11.00 35.52 31.23
N HIS A 662 10.98 35.73 29.91
CA HIS A 662 10.66 34.72 28.90
C HIS A 662 11.73 34.73 27.79
N PRO A 663 12.89 34.08 28.03
CA PRO A 663 14.04 34.15 27.12
C PRO A 663 13.76 33.64 25.70
N HIS A 664 12.78 32.75 25.52
CA HIS A 664 12.39 32.22 24.20
C HIS A 664 11.92 33.32 23.24
N LEU A 665 11.52 34.48 23.74
CA LEU A 665 11.12 35.62 22.93
C LEU A 665 12.28 36.24 22.13
N LEU A 666 13.54 36.02 22.55
CA LEU A 666 14.73 36.45 21.81
C LEU A 666 14.93 35.62 20.52
N ASP A 667 14.46 34.38 20.52
CA ASP A 667 14.59 33.43 19.42
C ASP A 667 13.34 33.41 18.52
N LEU A 668 12.59 34.52 18.46
CA LEU A 668 11.42 34.66 17.60
C LEU A 668 11.75 35.40 16.31
N GLN A 669 11.09 34.97 15.24
CA GLN A 669 11.09 35.67 13.95
C GLN A 669 9.74 36.38 13.77
N ILE A 670 9.80 37.68 13.47
CA ILE A 670 8.61 38.51 13.23
C ILE A 670 8.52 38.79 11.72
N ASP A 671 7.42 38.42 11.09
CA ASP A 671 7.13 38.75 9.69
C ASP A 671 5.96 39.72 9.62
N LEU A 672 6.23 40.88 9.03
CA LEU A 672 5.27 41.98 8.96
C LEU A 672 4.30 41.88 7.78
N ASP A 673 4.65 41.10 6.76
CA ASP A 673 3.89 40.97 5.51
C ASP A 673 3.79 39.50 5.07
N ALA A 674 3.55 38.61 6.04
CA ALA A 674 3.40 37.18 5.77
C ALA A 674 2.19 36.91 4.88
N ARG A 675 2.39 36.04 3.87
CA ARG A 675 1.33 35.55 2.98
C ARG A 675 1.00 34.12 3.34
N ILE A 676 -0.26 33.86 3.71
CA ILE A 676 -0.74 32.51 4.03
C ILE A 676 -1.58 32.01 2.85
N GLU A 677 -1.13 30.97 2.18
CA GLU A 677 -1.89 30.26 1.16
C GLU A 677 -1.93 28.77 1.52
N SER A 678 -3.10 28.16 1.49
CA SER A 678 -3.26 26.75 1.86
C SER A 678 -4.28 26.07 0.97
N SER A 679 -3.93 24.89 0.45
CA SER A 679 -4.72 24.12 -0.51
C SER A 679 -4.96 22.71 0.00
N TRP A 680 -6.23 22.28 0.08
CA TRP A 680 -6.58 20.93 0.55
C TRP A 680 -7.88 20.42 -0.09
N TYR A 681 -8.01 19.10 -0.18
CA TYR A 681 -9.25 18.46 -0.61
C TYR A 681 -10.18 18.24 0.58
N ALA A 682 -11.41 18.76 0.49
CA ALA A 682 -12.47 18.55 1.44
C ALA A 682 -13.60 17.71 0.81
N GLY A 683 -14.03 16.65 1.49
CA GLY A 683 -15.02 15.70 1.01
C GLY A 683 -16.38 15.79 1.70
N GLY A 684 -17.27 14.85 1.36
CA GLY A 684 -18.58 14.72 2.01
C GLY A 684 -19.68 15.63 1.47
N MET A 685 -19.44 16.30 0.33
CA MET A 685 -20.44 17.12 -0.35
C MET A 685 -21.17 16.31 -1.43
N ASP A 686 -22.47 16.56 -1.57
CA ASP A 686 -23.33 15.94 -2.56
C ASP A 686 -22.91 16.33 -3.98
N ALA A 687 -23.06 15.39 -4.90
CA ALA A 687 -22.72 15.65 -6.29
C ALA A 687 -23.73 16.62 -6.94
N PRO A 688 -23.31 17.71 -7.60
CA PRO A 688 -24.22 18.54 -8.39
C PRO A 688 -24.87 17.73 -9.51
N GLU A 689 -26.08 18.14 -9.91
CA GLU A 689 -26.88 17.44 -10.93
C GLU A 689 -26.13 17.23 -12.25
N ARG A 690 -25.26 18.16 -12.64
CA ARG A 690 -24.38 18.01 -13.81
C ARG A 690 -23.42 16.82 -13.69
N ILE A 691 -22.85 16.59 -12.50
CA ILE A 691 -21.97 15.45 -12.22
C ILE A 691 -22.78 14.17 -12.15
N LYS A 692 -23.95 14.19 -11.48
CA LYS A 692 -24.88 13.06 -11.46
C LYS A 692 -25.27 12.64 -12.88
N ASN A 693 -25.67 13.57 -13.73
CA ASN A 693 -25.99 13.31 -15.14
C ASN A 693 -24.81 12.76 -15.94
N LEU A 694 -23.59 13.23 -15.67
CA LEU A 694 -22.38 12.68 -16.30
C LEU A 694 -22.11 11.25 -15.83
N ARG A 695 -22.30 10.95 -14.54
CA ARG A 695 -22.19 9.59 -13.98
C ARG A 695 -23.26 8.65 -14.54
N ARG A 696 -24.53 9.09 -14.63
CA ARG A 696 -25.62 8.32 -15.26
C ARG A 696 -25.33 7.93 -16.72
N ARG A 697 -24.59 8.76 -17.46
CA ARG A 697 -24.18 8.46 -18.84
C ARG A 697 -23.06 7.42 -18.93
N MET A 698 -22.39 7.09 -17.82
CA MET A 698 -21.36 6.05 -17.76
C MET A 698 -22.05 4.70 -17.50
N LYS A 699 -22.35 3.96 -18.58
CA LYS A 699 -23.12 2.69 -18.59
C LYS A 699 -22.58 1.56 -17.69
N TYR A 700 -21.43 1.74 -17.06
CA TYR A 700 -20.74 0.74 -16.26
C TYR A 700 -20.62 1.13 -14.77
N MET A 701 -21.19 2.26 -14.36
CA MET A 701 -21.20 2.72 -12.97
C MET A 701 -22.55 2.44 -12.33
N ASP A 702 -22.50 1.95 -11.10
CA ASP A 702 -23.64 1.65 -10.24
C ASP A 702 -24.59 2.86 -10.10
N GLU A 703 -25.90 2.61 -9.91
CA GLU A 703 -26.87 3.66 -9.64
C GLU A 703 -26.53 4.39 -8.33
N ASP A 704 -26.03 3.67 -7.32
CA ASP A 704 -25.56 4.24 -6.05
C ASP A 704 -24.29 5.12 -6.22
N TYR A 705 -23.51 4.93 -7.29
CA TYR A 705 -22.34 5.77 -7.57
C TYR A 705 -22.74 7.19 -8.01
N VAL A 706 -23.93 7.34 -8.61
CA VAL A 706 -24.43 8.62 -9.10
C VAL A 706 -24.45 9.65 -7.97
N ASP A 707 -24.93 9.23 -6.79
CA ASP A 707 -25.10 10.07 -5.60
C ASP A 707 -23.88 10.08 -4.67
N THR A 708 -22.83 9.33 -4.99
CA THR A 708 -21.62 9.29 -4.14
C THR A 708 -21.03 10.70 -3.93
N PRO A 709 -20.75 11.11 -2.68
CA PRO A 709 -20.15 12.41 -2.39
C PRO A 709 -18.85 12.65 -3.14
N ILE A 710 -18.51 13.92 -3.31
CA ILE A 710 -17.33 14.36 -4.06
C ILE A 710 -16.40 15.22 -3.23
N ASP A 711 -15.13 15.16 -3.61
CA ASP A 711 -14.11 16.05 -3.07
C ASP A 711 -14.12 17.39 -3.82
N ARG A 712 -13.85 18.45 -3.06
CA ARG A 712 -13.68 19.81 -3.54
C ARG A 712 -12.32 20.33 -3.09
N LEU A 713 -11.58 20.92 -4.03
CA LEU A 713 -10.33 21.58 -3.71
C LEU A 713 -10.64 22.96 -3.12
N MET A 714 -10.25 23.16 -1.86
CA MET A 714 -10.32 24.42 -1.14
C MET A 714 -8.98 25.12 -1.22
N VAL A 715 -9.01 26.44 -1.42
CA VAL A 715 -7.81 27.28 -1.39
C VAL A 715 -8.08 28.48 -0.48
N TYR A 716 -7.40 28.52 0.66
CA TYR A 716 -7.40 29.65 1.57
C TYR A 716 -6.35 30.68 1.16
N HIS A 717 -6.72 31.95 1.21
CA HIS A 717 -5.80 33.07 1.01
C HIS A 717 -5.94 34.10 2.14
N GLY A 718 -4.95 34.11 3.02
CA GLY A 718 -4.85 34.99 4.18
C GLY A 718 -3.75 36.03 4.05
N SER A 719 -3.96 37.16 4.72
CA SER A 719 -3.08 38.33 4.71
C SER A 719 -2.94 38.92 6.13
N PRO A 720 -2.28 38.20 7.05
CA PRO A 720 -2.05 38.68 8.40
C PRO A 720 -1.32 40.03 8.42
N SER A 721 -1.58 40.83 9.45
CA SER A 721 -0.86 42.07 9.76
C SER A 721 0.56 41.84 10.28
N LEU A 722 0.73 40.73 10.99
CA LEU A 722 1.96 40.32 11.65
C LEU A 722 1.86 38.84 12.01
N THR A 723 2.91 38.07 11.76
CA THR A 723 3.06 36.70 12.28
C THR A 723 4.34 36.56 13.06
N VAL A 724 4.26 35.85 14.18
CA VAL A 724 5.37 35.53 15.05
C VAL A 724 5.68 34.04 14.92
N ARG A 725 6.94 33.70 14.67
CA ARG A 725 7.40 32.32 14.44
C ARG A 725 8.54 31.93 15.37
N SER A 726 8.66 30.64 15.60
CA SER A 726 9.68 30.01 16.44
C SER A 726 10.32 28.82 15.72
N GLN A 727 11.50 28.40 16.20
CA GLN A 727 12.17 27.20 15.72
C GLN A 727 11.54 25.90 16.27
N LEU A 728 10.85 26.01 17.40
CA LEU A 728 10.20 24.89 18.10
C LEU A 728 8.68 25.03 18.04
N PRO A 729 7.91 23.93 18.06
CA PRO A 729 6.45 23.96 18.11
C PRO A 729 5.92 24.32 19.50
N LEU A 730 4.68 24.84 19.53
CA LEU A 730 3.90 24.94 20.76
C LEU A 730 3.46 23.55 21.27
N ASN A 731 3.21 23.48 22.58
CA ASN A 731 2.66 22.30 23.23
C ASN A 731 1.17 22.08 22.91
N PRO A 732 0.67 20.83 22.90
CA PRO A 732 -0.73 20.55 22.65
C PRO A 732 -1.53 21.09 23.82
N VAL A 733 -2.61 21.80 23.52
CA VAL A 733 -3.53 22.34 24.54
C VAL A 733 -4.29 21.21 25.23
N VAL A 734 -4.63 20.17 24.45
CA VAL A 734 -5.24 18.93 24.93
C VAL A 734 -4.46 17.72 24.41
N PRO A 735 -4.48 16.58 25.13
CA PRO A 735 -3.84 15.34 24.67
C PRO A 735 -4.29 14.94 23.27
N PHE A 736 -3.38 14.37 22.47
CA PHE A 736 -3.70 14.00 21.08
C PHE A 736 -4.84 12.97 20.97
N ALA A 737 -5.02 12.13 22.01
CA ALA A 737 -6.12 11.16 22.09
C ALA A 737 -7.50 11.83 22.18
N GLU A 738 -7.60 13.04 22.74
CA GLU A 738 -8.87 13.80 22.82
C GLU A 738 -9.41 14.18 21.44
N ALA A 739 -8.58 14.11 20.40
CA ALA A 739 -9.04 14.34 19.03
C ALA A 739 -10.17 13.38 18.61
N GLU A 740 -10.25 12.19 19.20
CA GLU A 740 -11.25 11.15 18.89
C GLU A 740 -12.47 11.19 19.82
N ASN A 741 -12.57 12.22 20.67
CA ASN A 741 -13.67 12.37 21.60
C ASN A 741 -15.00 12.57 20.84
N PRO A 742 -16.02 11.71 21.04
CA PRO A 742 -17.29 11.77 20.33
C PRO A 742 -18.10 13.04 20.62
N ASP A 743 -17.81 13.75 21.72
CA ASP A 743 -18.49 14.99 22.09
C ASP A 743 -18.04 16.18 21.22
N LEU A 744 -16.94 16.03 20.46
CA LEU A 744 -16.45 17.05 19.52
C LEU A 744 -17.23 17.02 18.21
N VAL A 745 -18.45 17.57 18.23
CA VAL A 745 -19.39 17.55 17.10
C VAL A 745 -19.03 18.62 16.06
N VAL A 746 -18.84 18.20 14.80
CA VAL A 746 -18.62 19.11 13.66
C VAL A 746 -19.89 19.20 12.80
N PRO A 747 -20.39 20.40 12.49
CA PRO A 747 -21.52 20.56 11.57
C PRO A 747 -21.21 19.99 10.18
N VAL A 748 -22.17 19.28 9.59
CA VAL A 748 -22.02 18.66 8.27
C VAL A 748 -22.54 19.61 7.19
N PHE A 749 -21.69 19.98 6.24
CA PHE A 749 -22.05 20.79 5.07
C PHE A 749 -22.07 19.94 3.80
N ARG A 750 -23.26 19.61 3.29
CA ARG A 750 -23.43 18.72 2.12
C ARG A 750 -23.46 19.42 0.78
N TYR A 751 -23.71 20.73 0.75
CA TYR A 751 -23.96 21.43 -0.51
C TYR A 751 -22.66 21.80 -1.24
N ASP A 752 -22.77 22.16 -2.52
CA ASP A 752 -21.65 22.76 -3.25
C ASP A 752 -21.32 24.14 -2.62
N PRO A 753 -20.07 24.45 -2.24
CA PRO A 753 -19.75 25.68 -1.51
C PRO A 753 -20.18 26.98 -2.20
N ARG A 754 -20.47 26.95 -3.51
CA ARG A 754 -21.03 28.10 -4.23
C ARG A 754 -22.40 28.54 -3.70
N VAL A 755 -23.16 27.65 -3.06
CA VAL A 755 -24.48 28.01 -2.53
C VAL A 755 -24.39 29.02 -1.39
N VAL A 756 -23.26 29.06 -0.69
CA VAL A 756 -22.92 30.06 0.32
C VAL A 756 -21.92 31.08 -0.24
N GLY A 757 -22.04 31.43 -1.52
CA GLY A 757 -21.32 32.57 -2.10
C GLY A 757 -19.80 32.41 -2.31
N THR A 758 -19.21 31.21 -2.17
CA THR A 758 -17.78 31.03 -2.49
C THR A 758 -17.53 31.17 -3.99
N THR A 759 -16.43 31.85 -4.34
CA THR A 759 -15.99 32.00 -5.74
C THR A 759 -15.13 30.83 -6.18
N ILE A 760 -15.05 30.63 -7.49
CA ILE A 760 -14.24 29.56 -8.08
C ILE A 760 -13.21 30.17 -9.02
N GLU A 761 -11.97 29.72 -8.87
CA GLU A 761 -10.87 30.04 -9.77
C GLU A 761 -10.14 28.77 -10.21
N TYR A 762 -9.36 28.86 -11.29
CA TYR A 762 -8.40 27.81 -11.63
C TYR A 762 -7.07 28.11 -10.94
N ARG A 763 -6.64 27.23 -10.04
CA ARG A 763 -5.41 27.39 -9.25
C ARG A 763 -4.63 26.08 -9.19
N HIS A 764 -3.31 26.18 -9.24
CA HIS A 764 -2.44 25.09 -8.84
C HIS A 764 -2.48 24.92 -7.32
N VAL A 765 -2.32 23.69 -6.84
CA VAL A 765 -2.17 23.39 -5.42
C VAL A 765 -0.86 24.02 -4.95
N ALA A 766 -0.95 24.87 -3.93
CA ALA A 766 0.20 25.49 -3.28
C ALA A 766 -0.09 25.69 -1.78
N ASN A 767 0.96 25.53 -0.97
CA ASN A 767 0.92 25.69 0.48
C ASN A 767 2.09 26.59 0.90
N ILE A 768 1.78 27.79 1.37
CA ILE A 768 2.72 28.87 1.69
C ILE A 768 2.36 29.38 3.09
N PRO A 769 3.14 29.04 4.14
CA PRO A 769 2.86 29.48 5.52
C PRO A 769 3.46 30.85 5.85
N GLY A 770 3.88 31.63 4.85
CA GLY A 770 4.56 32.92 5.03
C GLY A 770 6.09 32.87 4.97
N PHE A 771 6.70 31.69 4.88
CA PHE A 771 8.15 31.50 4.79
C PHE A 771 8.53 30.41 3.78
N TRP A 772 9.81 30.39 3.38
CA TRP A 772 10.34 29.46 2.38
C TRP A 772 10.78 28.12 2.99
N PRO A 773 10.73 27.01 2.23
CA PRO A 773 11.34 25.75 2.66
C PRO A 773 12.81 25.96 3.07
N GLY A 774 13.20 25.40 4.22
CA GLY A 774 14.56 25.51 4.77
C GLY A 774 14.78 26.65 5.76
N ASP A 775 13.82 27.56 5.93
CA ASP A 775 13.85 28.50 7.06
C ASP A 775 13.92 27.73 8.39
N PRO A 776 14.73 28.11 9.39
CA PRO A 776 14.76 27.44 10.69
C PRO A 776 13.53 27.73 11.56
N TYR A 777 12.89 28.89 11.43
CA TYR A 777 11.75 29.35 12.25
C TYR A 777 10.41 28.87 11.69
N ARG A 778 10.19 27.55 11.67
CA ARG A 778 9.09 26.95 10.89
C ARG A 778 7.77 26.80 11.63
N PHE A 779 7.69 27.17 12.90
CA PHE A 779 6.50 26.97 13.70
C PHE A 779 5.83 28.31 14.00
N GLY A 780 4.54 28.41 13.69
CA GLY A 780 3.76 29.60 14.02
C GLY A 780 3.43 29.69 15.51
N LEU A 781 3.82 30.79 16.14
CA LEU A 781 3.48 31.09 17.53
C LEU A 781 2.14 31.82 17.61
N THR A 782 2.08 33.01 17.03
CA THR A 782 0.89 33.89 17.06
C THR A 782 0.75 34.64 15.73
N SER A 783 -0.48 34.74 15.22
CA SER A 783 -0.82 35.49 14.00
C SER A 783 -1.86 36.57 14.30
N TYR A 784 -1.68 37.76 13.73
CA TYR A 784 -2.62 38.87 13.86
C TYR A 784 -3.30 39.13 12.53
N HIS A 785 -4.63 39.17 12.54
CA HIS A 785 -5.46 39.35 11.37
C HIS A 785 -6.39 40.55 11.53
N LYS A 786 -6.76 41.10 10.38
CA LYS A 786 -7.53 42.34 10.28
C LYS A 786 -9.00 42.02 10.16
N ARG A 787 -9.85 42.96 10.57
CA ARG A 787 -11.32 42.81 10.55
C ARG A 787 -12.08 43.92 9.84
N GLY A 788 -11.40 44.81 9.11
CA GLY A 788 -12.05 45.94 8.44
C GLY A 788 -13.05 45.53 7.35
N HIS A 789 -13.00 44.30 6.86
CA HIS A 789 -14.00 43.77 5.93
C HIS A 789 -15.38 43.55 6.58
N LEU A 790 -15.49 43.60 7.91
CA LEU A 790 -16.77 43.52 8.63
C LEU A 790 -17.56 44.84 8.55
N LEU A 791 -16.91 45.99 8.37
CA LEU A 791 -17.61 47.28 8.24
C LEU A 791 -18.60 47.30 7.06
N PRO A 792 -18.19 47.06 5.80
CA PRO A 792 -19.13 47.06 4.69
C PRO A 792 -20.14 45.91 4.76
N ARG A 793 -19.88 44.86 5.56
CA ARG A 793 -20.82 43.75 5.76
C ARG A 793 -22.05 44.19 6.55
N LYS A 794 -21.93 45.11 7.51
CA LYS A 794 -23.09 45.62 8.27
C LYS A 794 -24.14 46.27 7.39
N ASP A 795 -23.70 46.92 6.31
CA ASP A 795 -24.61 47.54 5.34
C ASP A 795 -25.25 46.50 4.40
N MET A 796 -24.50 45.43 4.07
CA MET A 796 -24.96 44.37 3.18
C MET A 796 -25.86 43.32 3.88
N TYR A 797 -25.51 42.96 5.11
CA TYR A 797 -26.12 41.90 5.92
C TYR A 797 -26.54 42.52 7.26
N LYS A 798 -27.85 42.64 7.48
CA LYS A 798 -28.42 43.30 8.67
C LYS A 798 -28.55 42.37 9.88
N ASP A 799 -27.74 41.31 9.93
CA ASP A 799 -27.81 40.26 10.95
C ASP A 799 -26.55 40.30 11.84
N PRO A 800 -26.65 40.77 13.09
CA PRO A 800 -25.50 40.85 14.00
C PRO A 800 -24.88 39.49 14.35
N GLU A 801 -25.63 38.39 14.26
CA GLU A 801 -25.08 37.06 14.51
C GLU A 801 -24.20 36.57 13.35
N ASP A 802 -24.51 36.97 12.10
CA ASP A 802 -23.68 36.65 10.93
C ASP A 802 -22.30 37.34 10.99
N ASP A 803 -22.19 38.51 11.63
CA ASP A 803 -20.89 39.16 11.85
C ASP A 803 -20.02 38.35 12.83
N LYS A 804 -20.61 37.76 13.88
CA LYS A 804 -19.90 36.87 14.80
C LYS A 804 -19.50 35.57 14.12
N GLU A 805 -20.41 34.97 13.35
CA GLU A 805 -20.11 33.78 12.55
C GLU A 805 -18.99 34.03 11.55
N ALA A 806 -18.98 35.19 10.88
CA ALA A 806 -17.94 35.58 9.94
C ALA A 806 -16.58 35.70 10.62
N LEU A 807 -16.54 36.26 11.83
CA LEU A 807 -15.34 36.37 12.65
C LEU A 807 -14.80 34.98 13.05
N HIS A 808 -15.67 34.10 13.54
CA HIS A 808 -15.27 32.73 13.90
C HIS A 808 -14.82 31.93 12.68
N ARG A 809 -15.48 32.09 11.53
CA ARG A 809 -15.07 31.50 10.26
C ARG A 809 -13.68 31.98 9.86
N GLN A 810 -13.40 33.27 9.99
CA GLN A 810 -12.06 33.82 9.72
C GLN A 810 -11.03 33.21 10.67
N GLY A 811 -11.33 33.12 11.97
CA GLY A 811 -10.43 32.54 12.97
C GLY A 811 -10.06 31.09 12.65
N ILE A 812 -11.06 30.24 12.39
CA ILE A 812 -10.85 28.83 12.02
C ILE A 812 -9.96 28.72 10.78
N LEU A 813 -10.28 29.46 9.71
CA LEU A 813 -9.56 29.34 8.44
C LEU A 813 -8.17 29.97 8.46
N ALA A 814 -7.97 31.06 9.21
CA ALA A 814 -6.66 31.66 9.42
C ALA A 814 -5.73 30.68 10.15
N SER A 815 -6.20 30.12 11.27
CA SER A 815 -5.42 29.16 12.05
C SER A 815 -5.17 27.86 11.30
N PHE A 816 -6.22 27.24 10.74
CA PHE A 816 -6.08 26.01 9.96
C PHE A 816 -5.24 26.23 8.70
N GLY A 817 -5.47 27.33 7.99
CA GLY A 817 -4.72 27.68 6.78
C GLY A 817 -3.23 27.75 7.05
N TRP A 818 -2.83 28.42 8.14
CA TRP A 818 -1.44 28.52 8.55
C TRP A 818 -0.83 27.16 8.91
N LEU A 819 -1.49 26.41 9.79
CA LEU A 819 -1.02 25.11 10.26
C LEU A 819 -0.99 24.06 9.16
N SER A 820 -1.97 24.04 8.26
CA SER A 820 -2.02 23.15 7.10
C SER A 820 -0.85 23.43 6.15
N ALA A 821 -0.57 24.71 5.87
CA ALA A 821 0.55 25.08 5.02
C ALA A 821 1.90 24.73 5.68
N GLN A 822 2.02 24.94 6.99
CA GLN A 822 3.18 24.55 7.78
C GLN A 822 3.39 23.03 7.79
N ALA A 823 2.33 22.26 8.07
CA ALA A 823 2.36 20.80 8.06
C ALA A 823 2.77 20.25 6.68
N ASN A 824 2.36 20.93 5.61
CA ASN A 824 2.80 20.55 4.29
C ASN A 824 4.31 20.66 4.08
N LEU A 825 4.94 21.72 4.60
CA LEU A 825 6.40 21.86 4.59
C LEU A 825 7.12 20.79 5.44
N LEU A 826 6.42 20.18 6.40
CA LEU A 826 6.90 19.04 7.19
C LEU A 826 6.66 17.68 6.50
N GLY A 827 6.05 17.67 5.31
CA GLY A 827 5.82 16.48 4.49
C GLY A 827 4.43 15.86 4.61
N PHE A 828 3.55 16.43 5.44
CA PHE A 828 2.15 16.00 5.60
C PHE A 828 1.25 16.52 4.47
N THR A 829 0.15 15.83 4.20
CA THR A 829 -0.85 16.21 3.19
C THR A 829 -2.20 15.66 3.60
N THR A 830 -3.24 15.92 2.80
CA THR A 830 -4.56 15.30 2.99
C THR A 830 -4.58 13.78 2.79
N PHE A 831 -3.45 13.15 2.41
CA PHE A 831 -3.31 11.71 2.13
C PHE A 831 -2.40 10.98 3.12
N ASN A 832 -1.64 11.71 3.93
CA ASN A 832 -0.80 11.19 5.01
C ASN A 832 -0.93 12.12 6.21
N ASP A 833 -1.67 11.64 7.22
CA ASP A 833 -2.09 12.44 8.35
C ASP A 833 -0.91 12.90 9.20
N ILE A 834 -1.15 13.93 10.02
CA ILE A 834 -0.18 14.33 11.03
C ILE A 834 -0.03 13.25 12.09
N THR A 835 1.21 13.03 12.53
CA THR A 835 1.57 12.03 13.55
C THR A 835 1.58 12.63 14.96
N TYR A 836 1.52 13.96 15.08
CA TYR A 836 1.47 14.72 16.31
C TYR A 836 0.68 16.01 16.07
N PRO A 837 0.04 16.58 17.11
CA PRO A 837 -0.78 17.78 16.96
C PRO A 837 0.09 19.02 16.75
N LEU A 838 -0.41 19.95 15.94
CA LEU A 838 0.18 21.29 15.77
C LEU A 838 -0.74 22.33 16.40
N VAL A 839 -0.16 23.29 17.11
CA VAL A 839 -0.89 24.36 17.79
C VAL A 839 -0.46 25.71 17.26
N THR A 840 -1.42 26.61 17.09
CA THR A 840 -1.16 28.03 16.81
C THR A 840 -2.16 28.91 17.55
N GLN A 841 -1.79 30.18 17.67
CA GLN A 841 -2.58 31.23 18.29
C GLN A 841 -2.92 32.28 17.22
N THR A 842 -4.17 32.70 17.15
CA THR A 842 -4.64 33.67 16.16
C THR A 842 -5.42 34.77 16.86
N VAL A 843 -5.16 36.01 16.49
CA VAL A 843 -5.82 37.19 17.04
C VAL A 843 -6.43 37.97 15.90
N ILE A 844 -7.72 38.27 15.99
CA ILE A 844 -8.41 39.13 15.03
C ILE A 844 -8.75 40.44 15.72
N THR A 845 -8.29 41.56 15.16
CA THR A 845 -8.41 42.86 15.82
C THR A 845 -8.47 44.06 14.88
N ASN A 846 -9.10 45.13 15.33
CA ASN A 846 -8.99 46.46 14.74
C ASN A 846 -8.11 47.43 15.56
N GLY A 847 -7.41 46.92 16.58
CA GLY A 847 -6.66 47.70 17.56
C GLY A 847 -7.46 48.07 18.81
N LYS A 848 -8.79 48.16 18.72
CA LYS A 848 -9.68 48.43 19.86
C LYS A 848 -10.41 47.18 20.35
N VAL A 849 -10.95 46.38 19.44
CA VAL A 849 -11.71 45.15 19.70
C VAL A 849 -10.88 43.96 19.28
N TRP A 850 -10.76 42.98 20.18
CA TRP A 850 -9.86 41.84 20.09
C TRP A 850 -10.64 40.54 20.27
N SER A 851 -10.36 39.57 19.41
CA SER A 851 -10.86 38.20 19.55
C SER A 851 -9.69 37.24 19.43
N PHE A 852 -9.59 36.35 20.41
CA PHE A 852 -8.48 35.40 20.54
C PHE A 852 -8.94 34.02 20.11
N TYR A 853 -8.05 33.31 19.43
CA TYR A 853 -8.26 31.96 18.94
C TYR A 853 -7.04 31.12 19.30
N VAL A 854 -7.28 29.94 19.86
CA VAL A 854 -6.26 28.91 20.02
C VAL A 854 -6.71 27.72 19.21
N TYR A 855 -5.85 27.22 18.33
CA TYR A 855 -6.21 26.16 17.40
C TYR A 855 -5.25 25.00 17.55
N GLN A 856 -5.81 23.80 17.75
CA GLN A 856 -5.06 22.55 17.72
C GLN A 856 -5.50 21.72 16.50
N MET A 857 -4.58 21.58 15.56
CA MET A 857 -4.75 20.70 14.41
C MET A 857 -4.34 19.28 14.82
N ASN A 858 -5.30 18.37 14.75
CA ASN A 858 -5.18 16.95 15.05
C ASN A 858 -5.26 16.06 13.80
N THR A 859 -5.80 16.55 12.69
CA THR A 859 -5.87 15.79 11.44
C THR A 859 -5.92 16.68 10.20
N MET A 860 -5.37 16.16 9.10
CA MET A 860 -5.46 16.69 7.74
C MET A 860 -6.24 15.77 6.79
N LEU A 861 -6.72 14.60 7.25
CA LEU A 861 -7.47 13.66 6.42
C LEU A 861 -8.92 14.11 6.23
N LEU A 862 -9.14 14.98 5.25
CA LEU A 862 -10.40 15.72 5.04
C LEU A 862 -11.20 15.29 3.80
N HIS A 863 -10.71 14.33 3.01
CA HIS A 863 -11.39 13.89 1.78
C HIS A 863 -12.48 12.82 2.04
N SER A 864 -13.34 12.54 1.05
CA SER A 864 -14.65 11.89 1.22
C SER A 864 -14.64 10.50 1.87
N LYS A 865 -13.53 9.76 1.75
CA LYS A 865 -13.33 8.50 2.47
C LYS A 865 -13.16 8.76 3.98
N TYR A 866 -12.22 9.63 4.33
CA TYR A 866 -11.84 9.90 5.71
C TYR A 866 -12.79 10.83 6.44
N ILE A 867 -13.58 11.65 5.74
CA ILE A 867 -14.58 12.50 6.41
C ILE A 867 -15.60 11.67 7.21
N LYS A 868 -15.84 10.41 6.82
CA LYS A 868 -16.70 9.45 7.53
C LYS A 868 -15.93 8.50 8.44
N GLU A 869 -14.77 8.01 7.99
CA GLU A 869 -14.03 6.94 8.67
C GLU A 869 -13.04 7.44 9.74
N ASN A 870 -12.51 8.65 9.59
CA ASN A 870 -11.53 9.19 10.53
C ASN A 870 -12.26 9.69 11.78
N PRO A 871 -11.95 9.20 12.99
CA PRO A 871 -12.60 9.69 14.21
C PRO A 871 -12.03 11.04 14.68
N LYS A 872 -10.84 11.45 14.22
CA LYS A 872 -10.15 12.65 14.72
C LYS A 872 -10.81 13.95 14.29
N THR A 873 -10.88 14.92 15.21
CA THR A 873 -11.45 16.24 15.02
C THR A 873 -10.44 17.33 15.40
N ASN A 874 -10.37 18.40 14.61
CA ASN A 874 -9.59 19.59 14.94
C ASN A 874 -10.37 20.46 15.93
N ILE A 875 -9.67 21.21 16.78
CA ILE A 875 -10.33 21.97 17.86
C ILE A 875 -9.88 23.42 17.79
N CYS A 876 -10.85 24.33 17.87
CA CYS A 876 -10.63 25.76 17.92
C CYS A 876 -11.37 26.33 19.13
N TRP A 877 -10.61 26.94 20.04
CA TRP A 877 -11.17 27.73 21.14
C TRP A 877 -11.16 29.19 20.74
N THR A 878 -12.21 29.92 21.10
CA THR A 878 -12.32 31.34 20.81
C THR A 878 -12.91 32.12 21.97
N THR A 879 -12.42 33.34 22.15
CA THR A 879 -13.09 34.34 22.96
C THR A 879 -14.16 35.08 22.17
N GLY A 880 -15.16 35.61 22.87
CA GLY A 880 -15.98 36.68 22.31
C GLY A 880 -15.17 37.91 21.92
N GLU A 881 -15.88 38.95 21.46
CA GLU A 881 -15.28 40.25 21.19
C GLU A 881 -15.00 41.00 22.49
N LEU A 882 -13.74 41.31 22.74
CA LEU A 882 -13.31 42.03 23.94
C LEU A 882 -12.73 43.39 23.54
N LYS A 883 -13.16 44.46 24.21
CA LYS A 883 -12.58 45.79 24.00
C LYS A 883 -11.33 45.96 24.88
N LEU A 884 -10.23 46.37 24.26
CA LEU A 884 -9.01 46.78 24.97
C LEU A 884 -9.20 48.11 25.68
N PHE A 885 -9.98 49.04 25.12
CA PHE A 885 -10.30 50.34 25.72
C PHE A 885 -11.66 50.85 25.22
N GLU A 886 -12.32 51.73 25.98
CA GLU A 886 -13.63 52.29 25.62
C GLU A 886 -13.53 53.51 24.69
N GLY A 887 -12.54 54.38 24.88
CA GLY A 887 -12.39 55.59 24.08
C GLY A 887 -11.07 56.33 24.33
N VAL A 888 -10.93 57.50 23.70
CA VAL A 888 -9.83 58.45 23.93
C VAL A 888 -10.44 59.78 24.33
N GLU A 889 -10.10 60.27 25.53
CA GLU A 889 -10.51 61.57 26.06
C GLU A 889 -9.26 62.32 26.53
N GLU A 890 -9.15 63.62 26.21
CA GLU A 890 -8.04 64.48 26.64
C GLU A 890 -6.61 63.88 26.43
N ASN A 891 -6.40 63.15 25.32
CA ASN A 891 -5.15 62.43 25.01
C ASN A 891 -4.79 61.28 25.97
N LYS A 892 -5.76 60.66 26.66
CA LYS A 892 -5.60 59.44 27.46
C LYS A 892 -6.55 58.34 27.02
N LEU A 893 -6.19 57.07 27.23
CA LEU A 893 -7.11 55.96 26.99
C LEU A 893 -8.08 55.83 28.16
N VAL A 894 -9.38 55.80 27.86
CA VAL A 894 -10.43 55.61 28.86
C VAL A 894 -10.82 54.14 28.91
N GLY A 895 -10.81 53.57 30.12
CA GLY A 895 -11.29 52.21 30.38
C GLY A 895 -10.41 51.11 29.80
N LEU A 896 -9.08 51.21 29.98
CA LEU A 896 -8.15 50.15 29.55
C LEU A 896 -8.47 48.83 30.26
N ASN A 897 -8.77 47.80 29.49
CA ASN A 897 -9.15 46.48 29.95
C ASN A 897 -7.90 45.60 30.17
N GLU A 898 -7.53 45.41 31.42
CA GLU A 898 -6.36 44.59 31.80
C GLU A 898 -6.53 43.12 31.45
N ASP A 899 -7.76 42.58 31.39
CA ASP A 899 -7.99 41.18 31.05
C ASP A 899 -7.60 40.89 29.60
N VAL A 900 -7.86 41.82 28.68
CA VAL A 900 -7.40 41.71 27.27
C VAL A 900 -5.86 41.70 27.20
N LEU A 901 -5.22 42.51 28.05
CA LEU A 901 -3.76 42.55 28.14
C LEU A 901 -3.20 41.25 28.72
N LYS A 902 -3.84 40.68 29.75
CA LYS A 902 -3.49 39.36 30.30
C LYS A 902 -3.61 38.26 29.25
N LEU A 903 -4.67 38.26 28.43
CA LEU A 903 -4.84 37.29 27.35
C LEU A 903 -3.71 37.42 26.31
N LEU A 904 -3.35 38.64 25.91
CA LEU A 904 -2.21 38.89 25.01
C LEU A 904 -0.89 38.38 25.61
N LEU A 905 -0.59 38.75 26.86
CA LEU A 905 0.62 38.33 27.57
C LEU A 905 0.71 36.80 27.63
N LYS A 906 -0.40 36.11 27.91
CA LYS A 906 -0.46 34.64 27.95
C LYS A 906 -0.07 34.00 26.62
N LEU A 907 -0.42 34.62 25.48
CA LEU A 907 -0.04 34.07 24.17
C LEU A 907 1.47 34.12 23.91
N TYR A 908 2.16 35.18 24.38
CA TYR A 908 3.62 35.31 24.26
C TYR A 908 4.37 34.51 25.31
N ALA A 909 3.83 34.43 26.52
CA ALA A 909 4.41 33.66 27.62
C ALA A 909 4.39 32.15 27.35
N ASN A 910 3.48 31.66 26.49
CA ASN A 910 3.44 30.27 26.06
C ASN A 910 4.69 29.88 25.26
N ALA A 911 5.66 29.27 25.95
CA ALA A 911 6.97 28.96 25.42
C ALA A 911 6.94 27.76 24.45
N PRO A 912 7.51 27.88 23.24
CA PRO A 912 7.72 26.75 22.35
C PRO A 912 8.76 25.76 22.93
N GLU A 913 8.53 24.46 22.74
CA GLU A 913 9.36 23.42 23.37
C GLU A 913 9.81 22.33 22.38
N SER A 914 10.95 21.71 22.69
CA SER A 914 11.51 20.61 21.90
C SER A 914 10.71 19.33 22.11
N ARG A 915 10.42 18.64 21.01
CA ARG A 915 9.70 17.36 20.99
C ARG A 915 10.67 16.19 20.97
N LEU A 916 11.17 15.81 22.15
CA LEU A 916 12.09 14.68 22.28
C LEU A 916 11.46 13.37 21.77
N GLY A 917 12.20 12.61 20.97
CA GLY A 917 11.77 11.30 20.45
C GLY A 917 10.76 11.34 19.30
N LEU A 918 10.35 12.51 18.83
CA LEU A 918 9.40 12.66 17.72
C LEU A 918 10.11 13.15 16.45
N ASN A 919 9.92 12.41 15.35
CA ASN A 919 10.34 12.89 14.03
C ASN A 919 9.29 13.88 13.49
N LEU A 920 9.67 15.17 13.43
CA LEU A 920 8.81 16.26 12.95
C LEU A 920 8.64 16.30 11.41
N ALA A 921 9.33 15.44 10.67
CA ALA A 921 9.15 15.33 9.22
C ALA A 921 9.28 13.87 8.76
N PRO A 922 8.36 12.98 9.20
CA PRO A 922 8.48 11.54 8.99
C PRO A 922 8.24 11.11 7.53
N TYR A 923 7.68 11.99 6.70
CA TYR A 923 7.33 11.72 5.30
C TYR A 923 8.22 12.47 4.29
N LEU A 924 9.39 12.90 4.72
CA LEU A 924 10.47 13.42 3.87
C LEU A 924 11.68 12.48 3.97
N SER A 925 12.56 12.52 2.96
CA SER A 925 13.80 11.74 2.98
C SER A 925 14.66 12.11 4.19
N THR A 926 15.47 11.17 4.69
CA THR A 926 16.46 11.49 5.72
C THR A 926 17.65 12.26 5.15
N GLU A 927 17.97 12.03 3.87
CA GLU A 927 19.12 12.63 3.17
C GLU A 927 18.73 13.94 2.48
N GLU A 928 17.81 13.91 1.52
CA GLU A 928 17.39 15.10 0.76
C GLU A 928 15.99 15.56 1.17
N LYS A 929 15.89 16.53 2.10
CA LYS A 929 14.62 17.07 2.61
C LYS A 929 14.13 18.28 1.81
N LEU A 930 15.06 19.03 1.25
CA LEU A 930 14.84 20.24 0.47
C LEU A 930 15.44 20.08 -0.92
N ALA A 931 14.95 20.88 -1.88
CA ALA A 931 15.53 20.89 -3.23
C ALA A 931 17.04 21.20 -3.20
N ALA A 932 17.50 22.00 -2.23
CA ALA A 932 18.90 22.38 -2.05
C ALA A 932 19.83 21.21 -1.67
N ASP A 933 19.29 20.14 -1.08
CA ASP A 933 20.05 18.99 -0.61
C ASP A 933 20.46 18.04 -1.76
N TYR A 934 19.88 18.22 -2.95
CA TYR A 934 20.23 17.43 -4.13
C TYR A 934 21.65 17.74 -4.62
N LYS A 935 22.45 16.70 -4.82
CA LYS A 935 23.82 16.80 -5.39
C LYS A 935 23.85 17.09 -6.89
N ASP A 936 22.76 16.83 -7.62
CA ASP A 936 22.63 17.13 -9.05
C ASP A 936 22.17 18.58 -9.24
N ASP A 937 23.08 19.42 -9.71
CA ASP A 937 22.84 20.85 -9.93
C ASP A 937 21.74 21.15 -10.95
N GLU A 938 21.63 20.36 -12.01
CA GLU A 938 20.61 20.54 -13.04
C GLU A 938 19.23 20.19 -12.48
N LYS A 939 19.13 19.09 -11.74
CA LYS A 939 17.89 18.68 -11.08
C LYS A 939 17.46 19.69 -10.03
N ARG A 940 18.39 20.14 -9.17
CA ARG A 940 18.13 21.16 -8.14
C ARG A 940 17.60 22.44 -8.75
N THR A 941 18.29 22.97 -9.78
CA THR A 941 17.89 24.19 -10.48
C THR A 941 16.50 24.05 -11.10
N TRP A 942 16.21 22.88 -11.67
CA TRP A 942 14.89 22.58 -12.22
C TRP A 942 13.80 22.61 -11.14
N LEU A 943 14.01 21.88 -10.03
CA LEU A 943 13.06 21.79 -8.93
C LEU A 943 12.74 23.16 -8.34
N GLU A 944 13.78 23.95 -8.07
CA GLU A 944 13.60 25.31 -7.57
C GLU A 944 12.79 26.18 -8.53
N ARG A 945 13.08 26.11 -9.83
CA ARG A 945 12.37 26.92 -10.83
C ARG A 945 10.89 26.55 -10.89
N GLU A 946 10.58 25.25 -10.98
CA GLU A 946 9.20 24.78 -11.05
C GLU A 946 8.43 25.07 -9.75
N TYR A 947 9.07 24.85 -8.61
CA TYR A 947 8.48 25.17 -7.32
C TYR A 947 8.22 26.68 -7.17
N LYS A 948 9.22 27.53 -7.48
CA LYS A 948 9.06 29.00 -7.48
C LYS A 948 7.92 29.43 -8.39
N TYR A 949 7.76 28.81 -9.56
CA TYR A 949 6.62 29.07 -10.43
C TYR A 949 5.29 28.74 -9.73
N LEU A 950 5.17 27.55 -9.13
CA LEU A 950 3.97 27.08 -8.44
C LEU A 950 3.59 27.92 -7.21
N VAL A 951 4.55 28.48 -6.48
CA VAL A 951 4.28 29.26 -5.26
C VAL A 951 4.33 30.78 -5.47
N SER A 952 4.75 31.24 -6.66
CA SER A 952 4.75 32.66 -6.99
C SER A 952 3.35 33.28 -6.90
N ASN A 953 3.30 34.59 -6.63
CA ASN A 953 2.05 35.37 -6.58
C ASN A 953 1.57 35.82 -7.98
N ARG A 954 2.13 35.25 -9.07
CA ARG A 954 1.73 35.57 -10.45
C ARG A 954 0.50 34.75 -10.85
N PRO A 955 -0.31 35.18 -11.85
CA PRO A 955 -1.38 34.34 -12.40
C PRO A 955 -0.76 33.03 -12.88
N ARG A 956 -1.00 31.94 -12.14
CA ARG A 956 -0.42 30.61 -12.40
C ARG A 956 -1.09 29.90 -13.58
N LEU A 957 -1.82 30.67 -14.39
CA LEU A 957 -2.51 30.21 -15.57
C LEU A 957 -1.56 30.37 -16.73
N LYS A 958 -1.06 29.25 -17.23
CA LYS A 958 -0.74 29.21 -18.66
C LYS A 958 -2.07 29.43 -19.39
N GLU A 959 -2.14 30.35 -20.35
CA GLU A 959 -3.42 30.75 -20.93
C GLU A 959 -4.19 29.54 -21.47
N PHE A 960 -5.50 29.48 -21.15
CA PHE A 960 -6.38 28.50 -21.75
C PHE A 960 -6.32 28.62 -23.27
N TYR A 961 -6.48 27.48 -23.93
CA TYR A 961 -6.47 27.46 -25.38
C TYR A 961 -7.64 28.29 -25.93
N GLN A 962 -7.34 29.46 -26.50
CA GLN A 962 -8.36 30.31 -27.11
C GLN A 962 -8.73 29.78 -28.49
N VAL A 963 -10.04 29.69 -28.77
CA VAL A 963 -10.60 29.37 -30.09
C VAL A 963 -11.21 30.64 -30.63
N TYR A 964 -10.72 31.14 -31.76
CA TYR A 964 -11.31 32.33 -32.37
C TYR A 964 -12.74 32.04 -32.84
N SER A 965 -13.62 33.03 -32.81
CA SER A 965 -15.03 32.84 -33.21
C SER A 965 -15.17 32.25 -34.61
N TRP A 966 -14.31 32.63 -35.56
CA TRP A 966 -14.32 32.05 -36.91
C TRP A 966 -13.86 30.59 -36.93
N GLU A 967 -12.88 30.20 -36.10
CA GLU A 967 -12.45 28.80 -35.98
C GLU A 967 -13.58 27.96 -35.39
N LYS A 968 -14.28 28.48 -34.38
CA LYS A 968 -15.45 27.81 -33.81
C LYS A 968 -16.53 27.58 -34.87
N ILE A 969 -16.95 28.63 -35.58
CA ILE A 969 -17.99 28.57 -36.60
C ILE A 969 -17.58 27.60 -37.72
N TYR A 970 -16.42 27.83 -38.36
CA TYR A 970 -16.07 27.12 -39.59
C TYR A 970 -15.37 25.78 -39.38
N LYS A 971 -14.61 25.60 -38.29
CA LYS A 971 -13.82 24.38 -38.06
C LYS A 971 -14.47 23.42 -37.06
N ILE A 972 -15.23 23.92 -36.09
CA ILE A 972 -15.87 23.08 -35.06
C ILE A 972 -17.34 22.82 -35.39
N ASP A 973 -18.14 23.88 -35.53
CA ASP A 973 -19.60 23.79 -35.64
C ASP A 973 -20.03 23.31 -37.03
N HIS A 974 -19.46 23.89 -38.09
CA HIS A 974 -19.83 23.56 -39.47
C HIS A 974 -18.80 22.70 -40.23
N LYS A 975 -17.58 22.55 -39.71
CA LYS A 975 -16.49 21.73 -40.28
C LYS A 975 -16.23 21.97 -41.79
N THR A 976 -16.41 23.19 -42.28
CA THR A 976 -16.34 23.53 -43.71
C THR A 976 -14.91 23.68 -44.24
N ARG A 977 -13.89 23.66 -43.37
CA ARG A 977 -12.47 23.80 -43.74
C ARG A 977 -11.66 22.51 -43.60
N PHE A 978 -12.17 21.41 -44.15
CA PHE A 978 -11.55 20.08 -44.02
C PHE A 978 -10.20 19.92 -44.78
N MET A 979 -9.92 20.78 -45.76
CA MET A 979 -8.66 20.79 -46.52
C MET A 979 -7.54 21.57 -45.82
N GLU A 980 -7.85 22.35 -44.78
CA GLU A 980 -6.86 23.14 -44.05
C GLU A 980 -6.02 22.21 -43.16
N LYS A 981 -4.70 22.46 -43.09
CA LYS A 981 -3.81 21.69 -42.22
C LYS A 981 -4.25 21.88 -40.77
N LYS A 982 -4.54 20.76 -40.08
CA LYS A 982 -4.88 20.75 -38.66
C LYS A 982 -3.64 21.12 -37.84
N LEU A 983 -3.68 22.26 -37.16
CA LEU A 983 -2.56 22.81 -36.38
C LEU A 983 -2.92 23.00 -34.91
N ARG A 984 -4.22 23.05 -34.59
CA ARG A 984 -4.74 23.29 -33.24
C ARG A 984 -5.08 21.94 -32.57
N PRO A 985 -4.86 21.76 -31.25
CA PRO A 985 -5.19 20.51 -30.55
C PRO A 985 -6.66 20.09 -30.68
N PHE A 986 -7.61 21.05 -30.71
CA PHE A 986 -9.03 20.74 -30.89
C PHE A 986 -9.36 20.17 -32.29
N GLU A 987 -8.57 20.49 -33.32
CA GLU A 987 -8.71 19.93 -34.68
C GLU A 987 -8.21 18.47 -34.76
N LEU A 988 -7.33 18.10 -33.83
CA LEU A 988 -6.74 16.77 -33.67
C LEU A 988 -7.47 15.91 -32.63
N PHE A 989 -8.64 16.35 -32.14
CA PHE A 989 -9.40 15.70 -31.05
C PHE A 989 -8.63 15.60 -29.73
N ILE A 990 -7.57 16.37 -29.55
CA ILE A 990 -6.83 16.47 -28.29
C ILE A 990 -7.52 17.53 -27.44
N LYS A 991 -8.07 17.12 -26.30
CA LYS A 991 -8.68 18.02 -25.32
C LYS A 991 -7.58 18.82 -24.60
N PRO A 992 -7.45 20.15 -24.82
CA PRO A 992 -6.39 20.95 -24.20
C PRO A 992 -6.41 20.85 -22.67
N GLU A 993 -7.60 20.75 -22.06
CA GLU A 993 -7.79 20.61 -20.62
C GLU A 993 -7.30 19.28 -20.01
N LYS A 994 -6.97 18.29 -20.85
CA LYS A 994 -6.38 17.02 -20.41
C LYS A 994 -4.86 17.03 -20.38
N ARG A 995 -4.23 18.11 -20.84
CA ARG A 995 -2.78 18.26 -20.82
C ARG A 995 -2.24 18.15 -19.40
N ARG A 996 -1.18 17.38 -19.21
CA ARG A 996 -0.44 17.26 -17.95
C ARG A 996 0.73 18.25 -17.87
N LEU A 997 1.23 18.51 -16.66
CA LEU A 997 2.30 19.49 -16.41
C LEU A 997 3.64 19.07 -17.04
N ASP A 998 3.86 17.76 -17.13
CA ASP A 998 5.02 17.08 -17.72
C ASP A 998 4.93 16.90 -19.24
N GLU A 999 3.74 16.99 -19.83
CA GLU A 999 3.52 17.04 -21.30
C GLU A 999 3.89 18.41 -21.90
N ARG A 1000 5.14 18.83 -21.69
CA ARG A 1000 5.71 20.07 -22.22
C ARG A 1000 6.84 19.75 -23.19
N LYS A 1001 7.07 20.67 -24.12
CA LYS A 1001 8.29 20.58 -24.93
C LYS A 1001 9.47 20.98 -24.03
N PRO A 1002 10.58 20.23 -24.05
CA PRO A 1002 11.77 20.59 -23.31
C PRO A 1002 12.31 21.95 -23.80
N PHE A 1003 13.05 22.64 -22.93
CA PHE A 1003 13.59 23.95 -23.25
C PHE A 1003 14.67 23.83 -24.32
N TYR A 1004 14.55 24.61 -25.39
CA TYR A 1004 15.58 24.67 -26.41
C TYR A 1004 16.86 25.30 -25.85
N ILE A 1005 17.99 24.58 -25.99
CA ILE A 1005 19.33 25.05 -25.67
C ILE A 1005 19.86 25.83 -26.88
N PRO A 1006 20.12 27.16 -26.73
CA PRO A 1006 20.73 27.97 -27.78
C PRO A 1006 22.03 27.34 -28.27
N ARG A 1007 22.28 27.43 -29.57
CA ARG A 1007 23.44 26.78 -30.21
C ARG A 1007 24.79 27.10 -29.54
N LYS A 1008 24.95 28.31 -29.02
CA LYS A 1008 26.17 28.78 -28.32
C LYS A 1008 26.41 28.10 -26.95
N LEU A 1009 25.40 27.44 -26.39
CA LEU A 1009 25.41 26.83 -25.05
C LEU A 1009 25.33 25.29 -25.11
N ARG A 1010 25.38 24.67 -26.30
CA ARG A 1010 25.33 23.21 -26.43
C ARG A 1010 26.71 22.61 -26.16
N PRO A 1011 26.78 21.38 -25.60
CA PRO A 1011 28.03 20.63 -25.56
C PRO A 1011 28.54 20.37 -27.00
N GLU A 1012 29.80 19.96 -27.18
CA GLU A 1012 30.42 19.61 -28.48
C GLU A 1012 29.81 18.36 -29.16
N LEU A 1013 28.49 18.21 -29.10
CA LEU A 1013 27.72 17.11 -29.66
C LEU A 1013 27.28 17.41 -31.10
N PRO A 1014 26.94 16.37 -31.90
CA PRO A 1014 26.45 16.52 -33.27
C PRO A 1014 25.26 17.49 -33.38
N ARG A 1015 25.10 18.16 -34.53
CA ARG A 1015 24.09 19.22 -34.78
C ARG A 1015 22.65 18.90 -34.36
N TRP A 1016 22.28 17.62 -34.20
CA TRP A 1016 20.96 17.14 -33.85
C TRP A 1016 20.83 16.61 -32.41
N LYS A 1017 21.93 16.40 -31.68
CA LYS A 1017 21.94 15.98 -30.27
C LYS A 1017 22.09 17.20 -29.35
N GLY A 1018 21.47 17.16 -28.17
CA GLY A 1018 21.59 18.22 -27.14
C GLY A 1018 20.93 19.55 -27.51
N ARG A 1019 19.93 19.53 -28.40
CA ARG A 1019 19.15 20.74 -28.74
C ARG A 1019 18.19 21.17 -27.64
N ASP A 1020 17.79 20.23 -26.80
CA ASP A 1020 16.79 20.44 -25.76
C ASP A 1020 17.35 20.04 -24.39
N ALA A 1021 16.91 20.74 -23.34
CA ALA A 1021 17.30 20.47 -21.96
C ALA A 1021 16.79 19.12 -21.48
N LYS A 1022 17.52 18.49 -20.55
CA LYS A 1022 17.08 17.26 -19.89
C LYS A 1022 15.75 17.50 -19.17
N GLU A 1023 14.90 16.50 -19.20
CA GLU A 1023 13.65 16.48 -18.44
C GLU A 1023 13.90 15.79 -17.10
N PHE A 1024 13.65 16.50 -16.01
CA PHE A 1024 13.89 16.03 -14.63
C PHE A 1024 12.62 15.46 -13.98
N PHE A 1025 11.68 14.98 -14.78
CA PHE A 1025 10.48 14.29 -14.29
C PHE A 1025 10.22 13.03 -15.12
N PRO A 1026 9.91 11.89 -14.46
CA PRO A 1026 9.56 10.63 -15.12
C PRO A 1026 8.08 10.58 -15.52
#